data_AF-A0A369J2M5-F1
#
_entry.id   AF-A0A369J2M5-F1
#
_cell.length_a   1.000
_cell.length_b   1.000
_cell.length_c   1.000
_cell.angle_alpha   90.00
_cell.angle_beta   90.00
_cell.angle_gamma   90.00
#
_symmetry.space_group_name_H-M   'P 1'
#
loop_
_entity.id
_entity.type
_entity.pdbx_description
1 polymer ?
#
loop_
_entity_poly.entity_id
_entity_poly.type
_entity_poly.pdbx_seq_one_letter_code
_entity_poly.pdbx_strand_id
1 'polypeptide(L)'
;MSNGNLSSEEAGRSRNIRPEQASEYFRNGEYELAKETFTTAMKSVIGPGFKIPLDLTYGGGVECEEYKRLDLQKRAFLTWCFDGIARCYWKQDRMEEALKWSEEARILALNARISSQVPLHDWEKYDHNSLDFIGNTGTAVHRRWIAENHIPERLLTPEIRRLLNPGKTSVLLQYRHPDPRLCIKLNVTEPSLQVMGAWHKIRVRSSGGPSRRMGFASFIWKGHLYIAGGRKDSLGPFYRDIFSLNLATRDAWMALPPYPVPFRVSGAFLGWHMVPDPDTGRAYLFTGRPTVDYFDLNTKTWGSMVTTFKRKDPQDAKGGIKPGTWPYPKDQLTDSTQQLVGGKLYVFGGTHGTTSIGCNLFMVLDLKTAHWTRLSGSVMPGKHGDYASPGPRKTPSSWVDKDRDRIFLIFGECDRMGARLSGELHGADCGYAYDDFWSWSIAAGRWQRERMDGNAPCPRSEVAYVYNPVLEKAIVWGGYNPDLPTYFYDHGANFGFSYYADTFIYDSSASVSSSSSNDRTAPWRQVLTHGFPTYRAQAQLIVDPDTGKTYLYGGFANNDYVPSRKTSISRSFGDLWQLRINIPGGCFEGVNLEEETRTAQAGPWQRCFTCGSAGPWKKCGGTCRGKAFFCDADCLKEGWKEHKEMHACRKAAS
;
A
#
# COMPACT_ATOMS: atom_id res chain seq x y z
N MET A 1 -13.31 -33.51 -44.18
CA MET A 1 -12.62 -32.21 -44.00
C MET A 1 -11.17 -32.52 -43.73
N SER A 2 -10.30 -32.08 -44.63
CA SER A 2 -8.91 -32.50 -44.80
C SER A 2 -7.99 -31.95 -43.70
N ASN A 3 -7.39 -32.85 -42.91
CA ASN A 3 -6.22 -32.56 -42.11
C ASN A 3 -5.03 -32.32 -43.05
N GLY A 4 -4.68 -31.04 -43.26
CA GLY A 4 -3.47 -30.66 -43.96
C GLY A 4 -2.26 -31.02 -43.10
N ASN A 5 -1.55 -32.09 -43.47
CA ASN A 5 -0.21 -32.38 -42.97
C ASN A 5 0.72 -31.25 -43.44
N LEU A 6 1.07 -30.35 -42.54
CA LEU A 6 2.24 -29.48 -42.68
C LEU A 6 3.46 -30.37 -42.84
N SER A 7 4.23 -30.14 -43.91
CA SER A 7 5.40 -30.96 -44.25
C SER A 7 6.46 -30.86 -43.16
N SER A 8 7.12 -31.98 -42.87
CA SER A 8 8.17 -32.11 -41.86
C SER A 8 9.41 -31.24 -42.12
N GLU A 9 9.50 -30.57 -43.27
CA GLU A 9 10.60 -29.66 -43.62
C GLU A 9 10.44 -28.26 -43.02
N GLU A 10 9.23 -27.73 -42.83
CA GLU A 10 9.03 -26.43 -42.18
C GLU A 10 9.26 -26.50 -40.66
N ALA A 11 9.02 -27.66 -40.04
CA ALA A 11 9.34 -27.92 -38.64
C ALA A 11 10.86 -27.93 -38.34
N GLY A 12 11.71 -28.09 -39.36
CA GLY A 12 13.17 -28.07 -39.25
C GLY A 12 13.77 -26.66 -39.23
N ARG A 13 13.17 -25.68 -39.92
CA ARG A 13 13.68 -24.30 -40.00
C ARG A 13 13.30 -23.42 -38.81
N SER A 14 12.25 -23.77 -38.07
CA SER A 14 11.82 -23.01 -36.87
C SER A 14 12.73 -23.20 -35.64
N ARG A 15 13.82 -23.97 -35.73
CA ARG A 15 14.64 -24.38 -34.56
C ARG A 15 15.72 -23.39 -34.10
N ASN A 16 15.89 -22.23 -34.74
CA ASN A 16 17.02 -21.35 -34.44
C ASN A 16 16.68 -19.85 -34.34
N ILE A 17 15.45 -19.45 -34.00
CA ILE A 17 15.21 -18.04 -33.65
C ILE A 17 15.76 -17.80 -32.25
N ARG A 18 16.97 -17.25 -32.23
CA ARG A 18 17.75 -16.97 -31.04
C ARG A 18 17.47 -15.54 -30.56
N PRO A 19 17.05 -15.31 -29.30
CA PRO A 19 16.83 -13.98 -28.71
C PRO A 19 18.04 -13.03 -28.84
N GLU A 20 19.22 -13.58 -29.10
CA GLU A 20 20.45 -12.89 -29.47
C GLU A 20 20.25 -11.98 -30.71
N GLN A 21 19.57 -12.48 -31.75
CA GLN A 21 19.28 -11.71 -32.97
C GLN A 21 18.31 -10.57 -32.67
N ALA A 22 17.27 -10.82 -31.87
CA ALA A 22 16.36 -9.78 -31.40
C ALA A 22 17.11 -8.70 -30.58
N SER A 23 18.08 -9.13 -29.77
CA SER A 23 18.93 -8.22 -29.00
C SER A 23 19.86 -7.40 -29.88
N GLU A 24 20.29 -7.93 -31.04
CA GLU A 24 21.06 -7.20 -32.05
C GLU A 24 20.21 -6.13 -32.73
N TYR A 25 19.01 -6.48 -33.20
CA TYR A 25 18.04 -5.51 -33.72
C TYR A 25 17.75 -4.39 -32.72
N PHE A 26 17.56 -4.75 -31.44
CA PHE A 26 17.37 -3.77 -30.38
C PHE A 26 18.58 -2.82 -30.24
N ARG A 27 19.82 -3.34 -30.29
CA ARG A 27 21.04 -2.51 -30.22
C ARG A 27 21.19 -1.58 -31.43
N ASN A 28 20.69 -1.99 -32.60
CA ASN A 28 20.70 -1.21 -33.83
C ASN A 28 19.57 -0.17 -33.90
N GLY A 29 18.67 -0.13 -32.90
CA GLY A 29 17.52 0.78 -32.87
C GLY A 29 16.30 0.29 -33.66
N GLU A 30 16.31 -0.97 -34.13
CA GLU A 30 15.25 -1.60 -34.91
C GLU A 30 14.18 -2.22 -33.98
N TYR A 31 13.52 -1.39 -33.17
CA TYR A 31 12.69 -1.87 -32.05
C TYR A 31 11.45 -2.69 -32.46
N GLU A 32 10.82 -2.37 -33.59
CA GLU A 32 9.68 -3.16 -34.10
C GLU A 32 10.13 -4.57 -34.51
N LEU A 33 11.21 -4.67 -35.29
CA LEU A 33 11.76 -5.96 -35.73
C LEU A 33 12.29 -6.79 -34.54
N ALA A 34 12.95 -6.13 -33.59
CA ALA A 34 13.37 -6.77 -32.33
C ALA A 34 12.16 -7.36 -31.58
N LYS A 35 11.09 -6.58 -31.42
CA LYS A 35 9.85 -7.00 -30.75
C LYS A 35 9.19 -8.19 -31.46
N GLU A 36 9.07 -8.15 -32.78
CA GLU A 36 8.51 -9.26 -33.57
C GLU A 36 9.36 -10.53 -33.43
N THR A 37 10.69 -10.37 -33.43
CA THR A 37 11.64 -11.48 -33.26
C THR A 37 11.55 -12.08 -31.86
N PHE A 38 11.52 -11.27 -30.80
CA PHE A 38 11.28 -11.74 -29.43
C PHE A 38 9.91 -12.42 -29.30
N THR A 39 8.86 -11.88 -29.91
CA THR A 39 7.51 -12.47 -29.89
C THR A 39 7.49 -13.83 -30.58
N THR A 40 8.20 -13.97 -31.70
CA THR A 40 8.31 -15.24 -32.43
C THR A 40 9.10 -16.28 -31.63
N ALA A 41 10.24 -15.87 -31.05
CA ALA A 41 11.05 -16.70 -30.16
C ALA A 41 10.23 -17.18 -28.95
N MET A 42 9.50 -16.27 -28.30
CA MET A 42 8.59 -16.57 -27.20
C MET A 42 7.54 -17.63 -27.62
N LYS A 43 6.82 -17.40 -28.72
CA LYS A 43 5.79 -18.32 -29.24
C LYS A 43 6.35 -19.71 -29.58
N SER A 44 7.63 -19.84 -29.91
CA SER A 44 8.26 -21.15 -30.13
C SER A 44 8.35 -22.01 -28.87
N VAL A 45 8.32 -21.40 -27.68
CA VAL A 45 8.40 -22.10 -26.38
C VAL A 45 7.01 -22.49 -25.85
N ILE A 46 6.04 -21.59 -25.96
CA ILE A 46 4.69 -21.72 -25.35
C ILE A 46 3.60 -22.13 -26.35
N GLY A 47 3.89 -22.09 -27.65
CA GLY A 47 2.94 -22.36 -28.72
C GLY A 47 2.25 -21.10 -29.27
N PRO A 48 1.92 -21.07 -30.58
CA PRO A 48 1.41 -19.87 -31.26
C PRO A 48 0.00 -19.44 -30.81
N GLY A 49 -0.80 -20.36 -30.26
CA GLY A 49 -2.16 -20.09 -29.78
C GLY A 49 -2.24 -19.62 -28.34
N PHE A 50 -1.12 -19.57 -27.61
CA PHE A 50 -1.11 -19.16 -26.21
C PHE A 50 -1.19 -17.63 -26.10
N LYS A 51 -2.16 -17.12 -25.34
CA LYS A 51 -2.42 -15.68 -25.20
C LYS A 51 -1.51 -15.08 -24.14
N ILE A 52 -0.65 -14.14 -24.55
CA ILE A 52 0.25 -13.36 -23.68
C ILE A 52 0.13 -11.88 -24.05
N PRO A 53 0.19 -10.95 -23.08
CA PRO A 53 0.20 -11.18 -21.63
C PRO A 53 -1.05 -11.90 -21.12
N LEU A 54 -0.95 -12.62 -19.99
CA LEU A 54 -2.09 -13.36 -19.43
C LEU A 54 -3.27 -12.41 -19.17
N ASP A 55 -4.48 -12.84 -19.50
CA ASP A 55 -5.70 -12.10 -19.17
C ASP A 55 -6.35 -12.62 -17.88
N LEU A 56 -7.41 -11.95 -17.42
CA LEU A 56 -8.08 -12.28 -16.15
C LEU A 56 -8.64 -13.71 -16.08
N THR A 57 -8.79 -14.42 -17.20
CA THR A 57 -9.30 -15.80 -17.20
C THR A 57 -8.31 -16.77 -16.56
N TYR A 58 -7.03 -16.41 -16.47
CA TYR A 58 -5.95 -17.19 -15.86
C TYR A 58 -5.78 -16.84 -14.38
N GLY A 59 -6.80 -17.13 -13.57
CA GLY A 59 -6.76 -16.91 -12.12
C GLY A 59 -6.43 -15.46 -11.75
N GLY A 60 -7.15 -14.50 -12.37
CA GLY A 60 -6.87 -13.06 -12.24
C GLY A 60 -5.70 -12.57 -13.06
N GLY A 61 -5.24 -13.38 -14.02
CA GLY A 61 -4.12 -13.07 -14.90
C GLY A 61 -2.76 -13.29 -14.25
N VAL A 62 -2.70 -14.06 -13.17
CA VAL A 62 -1.47 -14.33 -12.41
C VAL A 62 -1.16 -15.83 -12.33
N GLU A 63 -2.14 -16.72 -12.25
CA GLU A 63 -1.89 -18.16 -12.16
C GLU A 63 -2.08 -18.87 -13.49
N CYS A 64 -1.03 -19.56 -13.96
CA CYS A 64 -0.98 -20.17 -15.28
C CYS A 64 -0.33 -21.57 -15.22
N GLU A 65 -1.09 -22.60 -15.56
CA GLU A 65 -0.63 -23.99 -15.54
C GLU A 65 0.48 -24.25 -16.56
N GLU A 66 0.44 -23.59 -17.71
CA GLU A 66 1.50 -23.65 -18.72
C GLU A 66 2.82 -23.14 -18.15
N TYR A 67 2.82 -22.00 -17.44
CA TYR A 67 4.03 -21.45 -16.80
C TYR A 67 4.56 -22.35 -15.68
N LYS A 68 3.66 -22.93 -14.87
CA LYS A 68 4.03 -23.86 -13.80
C LYS A 68 4.78 -25.09 -14.34
N ARG A 69 4.45 -25.57 -15.54
CA ARG A 69 5.07 -26.75 -16.18
C ARG A 69 6.41 -26.48 -16.87
N LEU A 70 6.80 -25.23 -17.07
CA LEU A 70 8.07 -24.90 -17.72
C LEU A 70 9.26 -25.28 -16.84
N ASP A 71 10.32 -25.80 -17.46
CA ASP A 71 11.62 -25.97 -16.81
C ASP A 71 12.35 -24.61 -16.63
N LEU A 72 13.43 -24.62 -15.86
CA LEU A 72 14.21 -23.40 -15.55
C LEU A 72 14.77 -22.72 -16.81
N GLN A 73 15.18 -23.50 -17.81
CA GLN A 73 15.78 -22.97 -19.05
C GLN A 73 14.74 -22.24 -19.89
N LYS A 74 13.55 -22.84 -20.07
CA LYS A 74 12.43 -22.21 -20.77
C LYS A 74 11.92 -20.97 -20.06
N ARG A 75 11.89 -20.97 -18.72
CA ARG A 75 11.53 -19.79 -17.92
C ARG A 75 12.53 -18.66 -18.14
N ALA A 76 13.83 -18.93 -18.01
CA ALA A 76 14.86 -17.93 -18.25
C ALA A 76 14.80 -17.37 -19.68
N PHE A 77 14.55 -18.22 -20.67
CA PHE A 77 14.37 -17.81 -22.07
C PHE A 77 13.16 -16.90 -22.26
N LEU A 78 12.01 -17.24 -21.67
CA LEU A 78 10.80 -16.42 -21.75
C LEU A 78 10.96 -15.09 -21.01
N THR A 79 11.56 -15.09 -19.81
CA THR A 79 11.91 -13.86 -19.09
C THR A 79 12.74 -12.93 -19.97
N TRP A 80 13.76 -13.45 -20.66
CA TRP A 80 14.56 -12.65 -21.59
C TRP A 80 13.70 -12.08 -22.74
N CYS A 81 12.81 -12.88 -23.32
CA CYS A 81 11.91 -12.39 -24.37
C CYS A 81 10.96 -11.30 -23.86
N PHE A 82 10.34 -11.49 -22.69
CA PHE A 82 9.42 -10.54 -22.09
C PHE A 82 10.11 -9.21 -21.76
N ASP A 83 11.29 -9.26 -21.12
CA ASP A 83 12.11 -8.08 -20.85
C ASP A 83 12.55 -7.39 -22.15
N GLY A 84 12.91 -8.17 -23.18
CA GLY A 84 13.24 -7.66 -24.50
C GLY A 84 12.09 -6.89 -25.15
N ILE A 85 10.88 -7.45 -25.11
CA ILE A 85 9.66 -6.80 -25.60
C ILE A 85 9.34 -5.54 -24.79
N ALA A 86 9.41 -5.61 -23.47
CA ALA A 86 9.18 -4.46 -22.59
C ALA A 86 10.14 -3.30 -22.92
N ARG A 87 11.42 -3.61 -23.13
CA ARG A 87 12.43 -2.62 -23.53
C ARG A 87 12.18 -2.03 -24.91
N CYS A 88 11.68 -2.82 -25.87
CA CYS A 88 11.29 -2.30 -27.18
C CYS A 88 10.17 -1.26 -27.04
N TYR A 89 9.09 -1.60 -26.30
CA TYR A 89 8.00 -0.66 -26.03
C TYR A 89 8.46 0.60 -25.31
N TRP A 90 9.34 0.47 -24.32
CA TRP A 90 9.91 1.61 -23.62
C TRP A 90 10.66 2.55 -24.56
N LYS A 91 11.45 2.01 -25.50
CA LYS A 91 12.18 2.80 -26.50
C LYS A 91 11.31 3.46 -27.55
N GLN A 92 10.04 3.06 -27.62
CA GLN A 92 9.03 3.61 -28.51
C GLN A 92 8.06 4.54 -27.77
N ASP A 93 8.38 4.95 -26.55
CA ASP A 93 7.53 5.78 -25.68
C ASP A 93 6.14 5.16 -25.43
N ARG A 94 6.07 3.82 -25.40
CA ARG A 94 4.86 3.03 -25.11
C ARG A 94 4.94 2.44 -23.71
N MET A 95 4.81 3.32 -22.72
CA MET A 95 5.16 3.01 -21.33
C MET A 95 4.21 2.00 -20.69
N GLU A 96 2.93 2.08 -21.00
CA GLU A 96 1.91 1.17 -20.45
C GLU A 96 2.15 -0.28 -20.88
N GLU A 97 2.43 -0.50 -22.18
CA GLU A 97 2.74 -1.81 -22.71
C GLU A 97 4.08 -2.32 -22.15
N ALA A 98 5.08 -1.45 -22.02
CA ALA A 98 6.34 -1.81 -21.40
C ALA A 98 6.14 -2.33 -19.96
N LEU A 99 5.34 -1.64 -19.15
CA LEU A 99 4.98 -2.08 -17.78
C LEU A 99 4.21 -3.40 -17.79
N LYS A 100 3.28 -3.58 -18.72
CA LYS A 100 2.50 -4.81 -18.85
C LYS A 100 3.38 -6.03 -19.13
N TRP A 101 4.39 -5.88 -19.99
CA TRP A 101 5.35 -6.95 -20.28
C TRP A 101 6.36 -7.18 -19.16
N SER A 102 6.75 -6.12 -18.43
CA SER A 102 7.56 -6.26 -17.21
C SER A 102 6.81 -7.03 -16.12
N GLU A 103 5.52 -6.74 -15.93
CA GLU A 103 4.66 -7.49 -15.01
C GLU A 103 4.50 -8.95 -15.43
N GLU A 104 4.44 -9.22 -16.74
CA GLU A 104 4.39 -10.60 -17.26
C GLU A 104 5.66 -11.41 -16.91
N ALA A 105 6.85 -10.79 -16.96
CA ALA A 105 8.10 -11.40 -16.50
C ALA A 105 8.06 -11.73 -15.00
N ARG A 106 7.49 -10.83 -14.18
CA ARG A 106 7.28 -11.10 -12.76
C ARG A 106 6.33 -12.27 -12.54
N ILE A 107 5.23 -12.32 -13.28
CA ILE A 107 4.20 -13.37 -13.17
C ILE A 107 4.75 -14.74 -13.58
N LEU A 108 5.60 -14.80 -14.60
CA LEU A 108 6.31 -16.03 -14.95
C LEU A 108 7.16 -16.55 -13.77
N ALA A 109 7.92 -15.66 -13.12
CA ALA A 109 8.73 -16.02 -11.97
C ALA A 109 7.88 -16.39 -10.73
N LEU A 110 6.71 -15.76 -10.56
CA LEU A 110 5.75 -16.13 -9.52
C LEU A 110 5.15 -17.53 -9.76
N ASN A 111 4.80 -17.89 -11.01
CA ASN A 111 4.32 -19.23 -11.32
C ASN A 111 5.39 -20.31 -11.10
N ALA A 112 6.65 -19.96 -11.32
CA ALA A 112 7.78 -20.82 -10.97
C ALA A 112 7.80 -21.11 -9.47
N ARG A 113 7.59 -20.09 -8.63
CA ARG A 113 7.43 -20.26 -7.18
C ARG A 113 6.19 -21.09 -6.83
N ILE A 114 5.03 -20.79 -7.41
CA ILE A 114 3.76 -21.52 -7.17
C ILE A 114 3.88 -23.00 -7.56
N SER A 115 4.72 -23.34 -8.54
CA SER A 115 4.99 -24.73 -8.95
C SER A 115 5.85 -25.53 -7.97
N SER A 116 6.36 -24.91 -6.90
CA SER A 116 7.12 -25.60 -5.86
C SER A 116 6.30 -26.72 -5.23
N GLN A 117 6.91 -27.90 -5.04
CA GLN A 117 6.28 -29.05 -4.37
C GLN A 117 5.83 -28.72 -2.95
N VAL A 118 6.61 -27.87 -2.27
CA VAL A 118 6.32 -27.37 -0.94
C VAL A 118 5.96 -25.90 -1.07
N PRO A 119 4.74 -25.49 -0.68
CA PRO A 119 4.36 -24.10 -0.69
C PRO A 119 5.32 -23.25 0.15
N LEU A 120 5.90 -22.26 -0.50
CA LEU A 120 6.85 -21.31 0.08
C LEU A 120 6.12 -20.05 0.55
N HIS A 121 6.56 -19.48 1.67
CA HIS A 121 6.07 -18.17 2.11
C HIS A 121 6.57 -17.04 1.20
N ASP A 122 5.89 -15.89 1.21
CA ASP A 122 6.23 -14.77 0.30
C ASP A 122 7.61 -14.17 0.55
N TRP A 123 8.07 -14.22 1.80
CA TRP A 123 9.41 -13.78 2.20
C TRP A 123 10.52 -14.79 1.92
N GLU A 124 10.21 -15.99 1.41
CA GLU A 124 11.23 -16.97 1.06
C GLU A 124 11.80 -16.65 -0.32
N LYS A 125 13.13 -16.50 -0.39
CA LYS A 125 13.82 -16.16 -1.63
C LYS A 125 13.55 -17.22 -2.69
N TYR A 126 13.03 -16.78 -3.83
CA TYR A 126 12.90 -17.57 -5.04
C TYR A 126 13.62 -16.84 -6.19
N ASP A 127 14.19 -17.60 -7.11
CA ASP A 127 15.06 -17.09 -8.18
C ASP A 127 14.31 -16.08 -9.07
N HIS A 128 14.59 -14.79 -8.89
CA HIS A 128 13.95 -13.70 -9.61
C HIS A 128 14.99 -12.90 -10.39
N ASN A 129 15.01 -13.10 -11.70
CA ASN A 129 15.68 -12.21 -12.65
C ASN A 129 14.59 -11.38 -13.33
N SER A 130 14.32 -10.15 -12.88
CA SER A 130 13.53 -9.19 -13.65
C SER A 130 14.27 -7.86 -13.67
N LEU A 131 14.52 -7.32 -14.86
CA LEU A 131 15.31 -6.09 -15.03
C LEU A 131 14.50 -4.80 -14.76
N ASP A 132 15.21 -3.83 -14.18
CA ASP A 132 14.71 -2.54 -13.73
C ASP A 132 14.57 -1.51 -14.84
N PHE A 133 13.39 -1.44 -15.45
CA PHE A 133 13.00 -0.24 -16.15
C PHE A 133 11.53 0.01 -15.85
N ILE A 134 11.26 1.23 -15.37
CA ILE A 134 9.94 1.88 -15.32
C ILE A 134 9.22 1.75 -13.98
N GLY A 135 8.77 2.92 -13.51
CA GLY A 135 7.90 3.06 -12.35
C GLY A 135 8.11 4.41 -11.68
N ASN A 136 7.20 4.76 -10.78
CA ASN A 136 7.44 5.78 -9.79
C ASN A 136 8.75 5.49 -9.01
N THR A 137 9.28 6.51 -8.33
CA THR A 137 10.57 6.40 -7.63
C THR A 137 10.61 5.24 -6.64
N GLY A 138 9.53 4.98 -5.90
CA GLY A 138 9.49 3.92 -4.89
C GLY A 138 9.61 2.53 -5.51
N THR A 139 8.85 2.26 -6.59
CA THR A 139 8.92 0.97 -7.30
C THR A 139 10.27 0.76 -7.95
N ALA A 140 10.87 1.81 -8.55
CA ALA A 140 12.20 1.71 -9.15
C ALA A 140 13.29 1.35 -8.12
N VAL A 141 13.27 1.96 -6.93
CA VAL A 141 14.23 1.64 -5.86
C VAL A 141 14.00 0.23 -5.34
N HIS A 142 12.74 -0.15 -5.09
CA HIS A 142 12.39 -1.47 -4.60
C HIS A 142 12.85 -2.58 -5.55
N ARG A 143 12.54 -2.48 -6.85
CA ARG A 143 12.91 -3.52 -7.83
C ARG A 143 14.43 -3.70 -7.92
N ARG A 144 15.20 -2.59 -7.93
CA ARG A 144 16.67 -2.63 -7.87
C ARG A 144 17.18 -3.26 -6.59
N TRP A 145 16.63 -2.86 -5.46
CA TRP A 145 17.02 -3.39 -4.15
C TRP A 145 16.81 -4.90 -4.06
N ILE A 146 15.65 -5.38 -4.53
CA ILE A 146 15.37 -6.82 -4.59
C ILE A 146 16.34 -7.52 -5.53
N ALA A 147 16.54 -7.02 -6.76
CA ALA A 147 17.47 -7.62 -7.71
C ALA A 147 18.90 -7.71 -7.14
N GLU A 148 19.37 -6.71 -6.41
CA GLU A 148 20.72 -6.71 -5.84
C GLU A 148 20.88 -7.64 -4.63
N ASN A 149 19.88 -7.73 -3.75
CA ASN A 149 20.00 -8.46 -2.47
C ASN A 149 19.40 -9.87 -2.47
N HIS A 150 18.62 -10.20 -3.51
CA HIS A 150 17.88 -11.47 -3.58
C HIS A 150 18.39 -12.43 -4.64
N ILE A 151 19.27 -12.01 -5.55
CA ILE A 151 19.93 -12.93 -6.48
C ILE A 151 20.98 -13.75 -5.70
N PRO A 152 20.89 -15.09 -5.70
CA PRO A 152 21.90 -15.95 -5.09
C PRO A 152 23.28 -15.71 -5.68
N GLU A 153 24.33 -15.71 -4.84
CA GLU A 153 25.73 -15.47 -5.26
C GLU A 153 26.15 -16.35 -6.45
N ARG A 154 25.69 -17.61 -6.49
CA ARG A 154 25.98 -18.57 -7.58
C ARG A 154 25.47 -18.14 -8.97
N LEU A 155 24.55 -17.19 -9.03
CA LEU A 155 23.97 -16.65 -10.27
C LEU A 155 24.58 -15.31 -10.66
N LEU A 156 25.45 -14.69 -9.84
CA LEU A 156 26.03 -13.38 -10.10
C LEU A 156 27.21 -13.44 -11.08
N THR A 157 26.90 -13.66 -12.35
CA THR A 157 27.88 -13.53 -13.46
C THR A 157 28.40 -12.10 -13.60
N PRO A 158 29.57 -11.88 -14.23
CA PRO A 158 30.07 -10.53 -14.52
C PRO A 158 29.06 -9.64 -15.27
N GLU A 159 28.27 -10.24 -16.16
CA GLU A 159 27.19 -9.59 -16.90
C GLU A 159 26.07 -9.15 -15.96
N ILE A 160 25.60 -10.05 -15.08
CA ILE A 160 24.55 -9.74 -14.09
C ILE A 160 25.03 -8.65 -13.13
N ARG A 161 26.27 -8.71 -12.63
CA ARG A 161 26.83 -7.65 -11.77
C ARG A 161 26.89 -6.30 -12.47
N ARG A 162 27.21 -6.28 -13.78
CA ARG A 162 27.21 -5.06 -14.60
C ARG A 162 25.80 -4.50 -14.78
N LEU A 163 24.79 -5.37 -14.88
CA LEU A 163 23.38 -4.97 -14.99
C LEU A 163 22.84 -4.39 -13.68
N LEU A 164 23.11 -5.05 -12.54
CA LEU A 164 22.70 -4.58 -11.21
C LEU A 164 23.24 -3.16 -10.94
N ASN A 165 24.54 -2.96 -11.18
CA ASN A 165 25.23 -1.69 -10.97
C ASN A 165 24.96 -1.10 -9.56
N PRO A 166 25.64 -1.63 -8.51
CA PRO A 166 25.42 -1.23 -7.11
C PRO A 166 25.49 0.27 -6.84
N GLY A 167 26.30 0.99 -7.62
CA GLY A 167 26.39 2.45 -7.54
C GLY A 167 25.07 3.14 -7.90
N LYS A 168 24.33 2.62 -8.88
CA LYS A 168 23.00 3.16 -9.23
C LYS A 168 21.97 2.87 -8.14
N THR A 169 21.99 1.69 -7.52
CA THR A 169 21.11 1.39 -6.38
C THR A 169 21.38 2.33 -5.22
N SER A 170 22.65 2.53 -4.87
CA SER A 170 23.08 3.50 -3.84
C SER A 170 22.61 4.93 -4.13
N VAL A 171 22.55 5.35 -5.40
CA VAL A 171 21.98 6.66 -5.79
C VAL A 171 20.47 6.69 -5.56
N LEU A 172 19.76 5.64 -5.96
CA LEU A 172 18.31 5.57 -5.81
C LEU A 172 17.86 5.54 -4.35
N LEU A 173 18.59 4.84 -3.48
CA LEU A 173 18.30 4.75 -2.05
C LEU A 173 18.44 6.10 -1.31
N GLN A 174 18.96 7.14 -1.97
CA GLN A 174 18.97 8.51 -1.43
C GLN A 174 17.68 9.28 -1.74
N TYR A 175 16.91 8.80 -2.71
CA TYR A 175 15.64 9.43 -3.03
C TYR A 175 14.61 9.12 -1.97
N ARG A 176 13.76 10.11 -1.74
CA ARG A 176 12.50 9.92 -1.01
C ARG A 176 11.38 9.69 -2.01
N HIS A 177 10.21 9.29 -1.53
CA HIS A 177 9.14 8.83 -2.41
C HIS A 177 7.81 9.55 -2.09
N PRO A 178 7.46 10.63 -2.82
CA PRO A 178 8.22 11.23 -3.93
C PRO A 178 9.41 12.06 -3.44
N ASP A 179 10.42 12.32 -4.27
CA ASP A 179 11.54 13.19 -3.88
C ASP A 179 11.11 14.66 -4.04
N PRO A 180 11.23 15.50 -3.00
CA PRO A 180 10.76 16.89 -3.06
C PRO A 180 11.45 17.73 -4.13
N ARG A 181 12.71 17.40 -4.47
CA ARG A 181 13.48 18.09 -5.52
C ARG A 181 12.93 17.82 -6.91
N LEU A 182 12.24 16.67 -7.07
CA LEU A 182 11.63 16.26 -8.33
C LEU A 182 10.17 16.71 -8.43
N CYS A 183 9.49 16.89 -7.29
CA CYS A 183 8.06 17.22 -7.24
C CYS A 183 7.70 18.49 -8.03
N ILE A 184 8.57 19.51 -8.00
CA ILE A 184 8.35 20.78 -8.72
C ILE A 184 8.38 20.65 -10.25
N LYS A 185 8.90 19.53 -10.77
CA LYS A 185 9.05 19.27 -12.20
C LYS A 185 8.03 18.24 -12.69
N LEU A 186 7.18 17.73 -11.80
CA LEU A 186 6.21 16.70 -12.17
C LEU A 186 5.16 17.28 -13.11
N ASN A 187 5.01 16.63 -14.24
CA ASN A 187 3.94 16.87 -15.20
C ASN A 187 3.38 15.51 -15.62
N VAL A 188 2.11 15.47 -16.03
CA VAL A 188 1.53 14.26 -16.61
C VAL A 188 2.14 14.08 -18.00
N THR A 189 3.04 13.11 -18.14
CA THR A 189 3.62 12.71 -19.42
C THR A 189 2.92 11.49 -19.99
N GLU A 190 2.35 10.65 -19.11
CA GLU A 190 1.67 9.41 -19.46
C GLU A 190 0.25 9.38 -18.86
N PRO A 191 -0.77 9.96 -19.51
CA PRO A 191 -2.11 10.07 -18.95
C PRO A 191 -2.74 8.74 -18.53
N SER A 192 -2.40 7.63 -19.18
CA SER A 192 -2.89 6.30 -18.80
C SER A 192 -2.25 5.74 -17.53
N LEU A 193 -1.10 6.28 -17.10
CA LEU A 193 -0.32 5.84 -15.93
C LEU A 193 -0.23 6.91 -14.83
N GLN A 194 -0.61 8.14 -15.14
CA GLN A 194 -0.45 9.30 -14.28
C GLN A 194 -1.70 10.18 -14.33
N VAL A 195 -1.95 10.86 -13.22
CA VAL A 195 -2.99 11.88 -13.12
C VAL A 195 -2.46 13.02 -12.27
N MET A 196 -2.84 14.25 -12.58
CA MET A 196 -2.47 15.39 -11.73
C MET A 196 -3.36 15.41 -10.47
N GLY A 197 -2.77 15.78 -9.33
CA GLY A 197 -3.51 15.99 -8.10
C GLY A 197 -2.87 17.09 -7.25
N ALA A 198 -3.56 17.42 -6.17
CA ALA A 198 -3.21 18.49 -5.27
C ALA A 198 -3.62 18.12 -3.83
N TRP A 199 -2.77 18.49 -2.88
CA TRP A 199 -3.05 18.31 -1.45
C TRP A 199 -3.31 19.66 -0.80
N HIS A 200 -4.56 19.88 -0.39
CA HIS A 200 -4.96 21.10 0.26
C HIS A 200 -5.04 20.93 1.78
N LYS A 201 -4.18 21.61 2.54
CA LYS A 201 -4.24 21.60 4.00
C LYS A 201 -5.50 22.32 4.49
N ILE A 202 -6.33 21.61 5.24
CA ILE A 202 -7.54 22.19 5.83
C ILE A 202 -7.18 22.82 7.17
N ARG A 203 -7.60 24.08 7.35
CA ARG A 203 -7.54 24.74 8.65
C ARG A 203 -8.75 24.32 9.47
N VAL A 204 -8.48 23.84 10.67
CA VAL A 204 -9.48 23.51 11.69
C VAL A 204 -9.17 24.39 12.90
N ARG A 205 -10.19 25.00 13.50
CA ARG A 205 -10.00 25.77 14.74
C ARG A 205 -9.49 24.84 15.84
N SER A 206 -8.43 25.28 16.54
CA SER A 206 -7.57 24.44 17.37
C SER A 206 -8.16 24.07 18.74
N SER A 207 -9.29 24.64 19.15
CA SER A 207 -9.83 24.41 20.50
C SER A 207 -10.50 23.05 20.64
N GLY A 208 -10.00 22.23 21.58
CA GLY A 208 -10.68 21.03 22.09
C GLY A 208 -10.59 19.77 21.21
N GLY A 209 -9.75 19.77 20.19
CA GLY A 209 -9.60 18.62 19.27
C GLY A 209 -8.74 17.47 19.79
N PRO A 210 -8.76 16.32 19.08
CA PRO A 210 -7.85 15.23 19.34
C PRO A 210 -6.40 15.72 19.21
N SER A 211 -5.58 15.34 20.17
CA SER A 211 -4.14 15.45 20.07
C SER A 211 -3.60 14.69 18.86
N ARG A 212 -2.38 15.05 18.43
CA ARG A 212 -1.64 14.36 17.36
C ARG A 212 -1.49 12.88 17.70
N ARG A 213 -1.80 12.01 16.75
CA ARG A 213 -1.90 10.57 17.01
C ARG A 213 -1.72 9.70 15.77
N MET A 214 -1.41 8.44 16.01
CA MET A 214 -1.31 7.33 15.06
C MET A 214 -2.15 6.12 15.52
N GLY A 215 -2.45 5.20 14.60
CA GLY A 215 -3.13 3.93 14.89
C GLY A 215 -4.53 4.10 15.48
N PHE A 216 -5.22 5.19 15.16
CA PHE A 216 -6.60 5.47 15.56
C PHE A 216 -7.57 4.96 14.49
N ALA A 217 -8.84 4.79 14.87
CA ALA A 217 -9.94 4.57 13.92
C ALA A 217 -10.51 5.90 13.44
N SER A 218 -10.94 5.95 12.17
CA SER A 218 -11.63 7.12 11.63
C SER A 218 -12.61 6.76 10.53
N PHE A 219 -13.67 7.55 10.41
CA PHE A 219 -14.67 7.44 9.34
C PHE A 219 -15.42 8.77 9.19
N ILE A 220 -16.13 8.95 8.08
CA ILE A 220 -17.05 10.08 7.88
C ILE A 220 -18.48 9.56 7.86
N TRP A 221 -19.37 10.27 8.54
CA TRP A 221 -20.81 10.03 8.50
C TRP A 221 -21.56 11.35 8.41
N LYS A 222 -22.42 11.51 7.40
CA LYS A 222 -23.23 12.72 7.15
C LYS A 222 -22.41 14.02 7.29
N GLY A 223 -21.30 14.10 6.57
CA GLY A 223 -20.39 15.27 6.59
C GLY A 223 -19.60 15.51 7.87
N HIS A 224 -19.63 14.59 8.84
CA HIS A 224 -18.86 14.68 10.09
C HIS A 224 -17.70 13.68 10.08
N LEU A 225 -16.48 14.15 10.34
CA LEU A 225 -15.29 13.33 10.54
C LEU A 225 -15.20 12.85 11.98
N TYR A 226 -15.14 11.53 12.18
CA TYR A 226 -14.96 10.90 13.47
C TYR A 226 -13.54 10.37 13.63
N ILE A 227 -12.95 10.58 14.80
CA ILE A 227 -11.62 10.08 15.18
C ILE A 227 -11.75 9.39 16.54
N ALA A 228 -11.30 8.14 16.68
CA ALA A 228 -11.38 7.38 17.92
C ALA A 228 -10.07 6.65 18.27
N GLY A 229 -9.63 6.77 19.52
CA GLY A 229 -8.45 6.08 20.03
C GLY A 229 -7.12 6.56 19.44
N GLY A 230 -6.17 5.64 19.33
CA GLY A 230 -4.80 5.88 18.87
C GLY A 230 -3.81 6.19 19.99
N ARG A 231 -2.60 6.60 19.61
CA ARG A 231 -1.53 6.99 20.55
C ARG A 231 -0.71 8.15 20.01
N LYS A 232 -0.07 8.92 20.90
CA LYS A 232 0.80 10.04 20.50
C LYS A 232 2.21 9.60 20.11
N ASP A 233 2.79 8.67 20.84
CA ASP A 233 4.09 8.08 20.54
C ASP A 233 4.10 6.59 20.92
N SER A 234 5.24 5.92 20.79
CA SER A 234 5.39 4.49 21.12
C SER A 234 5.15 4.18 22.60
N LEU A 235 5.38 5.14 23.49
CA LEU A 235 5.22 5.05 24.94
C LEU A 235 3.87 5.59 25.42
N GLY A 236 3.12 6.29 24.55
CA GLY A 236 1.77 6.79 24.79
C GLY A 236 1.68 8.33 24.74
N PRO A 237 0.73 8.94 25.46
CA PRO A 237 -0.44 8.30 26.05
C PRO A 237 -1.26 7.52 24.99
N PHE A 238 -1.93 6.47 25.45
CA PHE A 238 -2.87 5.67 24.66
C PHE A 238 -4.28 6.21 24.86
N TYR A 239 -4.88 6.71 23.79
CA TYR A 239 -6.18 7.34 23.83
C TYR A 239 -7.31 6.33 23.71
N ARG A 240 -8.45 6.65 24.32
CA ARG A 240 -9.72 5.92 24.21
C ARG A 240 -10.90 6.89 24.04
N ASP A 241 -10.58 8.13 23.72
CA ASP A 241 -11.51 9.20 23.42
C ASP A 241 -12.07 9.02 22.00
N ILE A 242 -13.16 9.72 21.73
CA ILE A 242 -13.74 9.85 20.40
C ILE A 242 -14.13 11.31 20.18
N PHE A 243 -13.86 11.81 18.98
CA PHE A 243 -14.17 13.18 18.57
C PHE A 243 -14.91 13.19 17.25
N SER A 244 -15.71 14.22 17.04
CA SER A 244 -16.38 14.52 15.78
C SER A 244 -16.06 15.94 15.32
N LEU A 245 -15.87 16.16 14.03
CA LEU A 245 -15.68 17.46 13.40
C LEU A 245 -16.65 17.63 12.23
N ASN A 246 -17.43 18.70 12.22
CA ASN A 246 -18.24 19.06 11.06
C ASN A 246 -17.32 19.62 9.95
N LEU A 247 -17.28 18.95 8.79
CA LEU A 247 -16.36 19.29 7.70
C LEU A 247 -16.79 20.53 6.89
N ALA A 248 -18.06 20.93 6.99
CA ALA A 248 -18.57 22.15 6.36
C ALA A 248 -18.17 23.40 7.16
N THR A 249 -18.39 23.40 8.48
CA THR A 249 -18.11 24.56 9.36
C THR A 249 -16.67 24.62 9.85
N ARG A 250 -16.06 23.46 10.16
CA ARG A 250 -14.67 23.32 10.63
C ARG A 250 -14.35 24.17 11.88
N ASP A 251 -15.38 24.46 12.66
CA ASP A 251 -15.43 25.47 13.70
C ASP A 251 -14.98 24.95 15.06
N ALA A 252 -15.28 23.70 15.40
CA ALA A 252 -14.77 23.05 16.60
C ALA A 252 -14.85 21.52 16.51
N TRP A 253 -13.94 20.86 17.21
CA TRP A 253 -14.08 19.45 17.52
C TRP A 253 -15.05 19.27 18.69
N MET A 254 -15.92 18.26 18.57
CA MET A 254 -16.85 17.83 19.61
C MET A 254 -16.33 16.54 20.23
N ALA A 255 -16.00 16.56 21.53
CA ALA A 255 -15.72 15.35 22.28
C ALA A 255 -17.00 14.53 22.45
N LEU A 256 -16.89 13.21 22.30
CA LEU A 256 -17.97 12.24 22.41
C LEU A 256 -17.67 11.26 23.56
N PRO A 257 -18.66 10.48 24.04
CA PRO A 257 -18.44 9.53 25.13
C PRO A 257 -17.28 8.56 24.82
N PRO A 258 -16.28 8.43 25.71
CA PRO A 258 -15.12 7.57 25.45
C PRO A 258 -15.52 6.09 25.39
N TYR A 259 -14.65 5.27 24.80
CA TYR A 259 -14.90 3.84 24.67
C TYR A 259 -15.03 3.17 26.06
N PRO A 260 -16.17 2.55 26.38
CA PRO A 260 -16.54 2.22 27.76
C PRO A 260 -15.87 0.96 28.30
N VAL A 261 -15.35 0.10 27.44
CA VAL A 261 -14.70 -1.15 27.87
C VAL A 261 -13.39 -0.80 28.60
N PRO A 262 -13.08 -1.38 29.76
CA PRO A 262 -11.85 -1.07 30.46
C PRO A 262 -10.59 -1.47 29.67
N PHE A 263 -9.52 -0.69 29.79
CA PHE A 263 -8.23 -0.97 29.12
C PHE A 263 -7.71 -2.39 29.42
N ARG A 264 -7.86 -2.89 30.66
CA ARG A 264 -7.45 -4.25 31.04
C ARG A 264 -8.21 -5.38 30.33
N VAL A 265 -9.36 -5.08 29.74
CA VAL A 265 -10.22 -6.07 29.06
C VAL A 265 -9.93 -6.07 27.57
N SER A 266 -9.92 -4.90 26.93
CA SER A 266 -9.76 -4.81 25.47
C SER A 266 -8.33 -4.54 25.02
N GLY A 267 -7.44 -4.11 25.91
CA GLY A 267 -6.15 -3.50 25.54
C GLY A 267 -6.31 -2.06 25.04
N ALA A 268 -5.23 -1.52 24.47
CA ALA A 268 -5.19 -0.18 23.88
C ALA A 268 -6.07 -0.09 22.62
N PHE A 269 -6.73 1.05 22.41
CA PHE A 269 -7.45 1.33 21.17
C PHE A 269 -6.43 1.73 20.10
N LEU A 270 -5.69 0.74 19.59
CA LEU A 270 -4.59 0.92 18.65
C LEU A 270 -4.71 -0.08 17.50
N GLY A 271 -4.63 0.40 16.27
CA GLY A 271 -4.74 -0.45 15.08
C GLY A 271 -6.12 -1.09 14.94
N TRP A 272 -7.15 -0.49 15.53
CA TRP A 272 -8.53 -0.92 15.36
C TRP A 272 -9.21 -0.09 14.28
N HIS A 273 -10.18 -0.71 13.61
CA HIS A 273 -11.02 -0.07 12.61
C HIS A 273 -12.45 0.03 13.11
N MET A 274 -13.10 1.14 12.80
CA MET A 274 -14.53 1.30 12.97
C MET A 274 -15.17 1.40 11.60
N VAL A 275 -16.12 0.52 11.31
CA VAL A 275 -16.77 0.46 9.99
C VAL A 275 -18.21 0.98 10.13
N PRO A 276 -18.54 2.15 9.55
CA PRO A 276 -19.90 2.67 9.60
C PRO A 276 -20.84 1.83 8.72
N ASP A 277 -22.02 1.57 9.24
CA ASP A 277 -23.16 0.97 8.57
C ASP A 277 -24.20 2.06 8.29
N PRO A 278 -24.35 2.50 7.02
CA PRO A 278 -25.34 3.51 6.66
C PRO A 278 -26.78 3.12 6.98
N ASP A 279 -27.10 1.82 6.93
CA ASP A 279 -28.47 1.33 7.06
C ASP A 279 -28.94 1.35 8.52
N THR A 280 -28.03 1.04 9.46
CA THR A 280 -28.33 1.04 10.90
C THR A 280 -27.91 2.33 11.62
N GLY A 281 -27.06 3.15 10.99
CA GLY A 281 -26.47 4.33 11.63
C GLY A 281 -25.51 3.97 12.76
N ARG A 282 -24.86 2.81 12.69
CA ARG A 282 -23.90 2.32 13.71
C ARG A 282 -22.50 2.21 13.11
N ALA A 283 -21.48 2.56 13.89
CA ALA A 283 -20.09 2.27 13.53
C ALA A 283 -19.60 1.08 14.37
N TYR A 284 -19.38 -0.06 13.70
CA TYR A 284 -19.00 -1.31 14.35
C TYR A 284 -17.50 -1.38 14.62
N LEU A 285 -17.12 -1.90 15.79
CA LEU A 285 -15.76 -2.07 16.26
C LEU A 285 -15.54 -3.52 16.69
N PHE A 286 -14.72 -4.25 15.95
CA PHE A 286 -14.26 -5.58 16.33
C PHE A 286 -12.82 -5.53 16.83
N THR A 287 -12.60 -6.03 18.05
CA THR A 287 -11.29 -6.01 18.74
C THR A 287 -10.70 -7.41 18.91
N GLY A 288 -11.23 -8.42 18.22
CA GLY A 288 -10.85 -9.82 18.42
C GLY A 288 -11.55 -10.51 19.59
N ARG A 289 -12.49 -9.87 20.30
CA ARG A 289 -13.29 -10.46 21.38
C ARG A 289 -14.52 -11.19 20.82
N PRO A 290 -15.16 -12.13 21.55
CA PRO A 290 -16.48 -12.69 21.19
C PRO A 290 -17.62 -11.67 21.34
N THR A 291 -17.33 -10.38 21.27
CA THR A 291 -18.26 -9.27 21.36
C THR A 291 -17.85 -8.24 20.32
N VAL A 292 -18.83 -7.73 19.57
CA VAL A 292 -18.66 -6.57 18.70
C VAL A 292 -19.27 -5.37 19.38
N ASP A 293 -18.47 -4.34 19.61
CA ASP A 293 -18.98 -3.07 20.09
C ASP A 293 -19.43 -2.22 18.91
N TYR A 294 -20.28 -1.24 19.17
CA TYR A 294 -20.65 -0.25 18.18
C TYR A 294 -20.87 1.10 18.82
N PHE A 295 -20.61 2.15 18.06
CA PHE A 295 -21.02 3.50 18.40
C PHE A 295 -22.24 3.87 17.56
N ASP A 296 -23.37 4.12 18.22
CA ASP A 296 -24.60 4.57 17.57
C ASP A 296 -24.43 6.04 17.18
N LEU A 297 -24.43 6.32 15.88
CA LEU A 297 -24.13 7.64 15.33
C LEU A 297 -25.32 8.60 15.47
N ASN A 298 -26.53 8.07 15.65
CA ASN A 298 -27.73 8.87 15.83
C ASN A 298 -27.87 9.32 17.29
N THR A 299 -27.67 8.40 18.24
CA THR A 299 -27.79 8.70 19.68
C THR A 299 -26.46 9.14 20.32
N LYS A 300 -25.33 8.94 19.64
CA LYS A 300 -23.96 9.20 20.13
C LYS A 300 -23.61 8.41 21.38
N THR A 301 -24.05 7.16 21.45
CA THR A 301 -23.82 6.26 22.59
C THR A 301 -23.15 4.95 22.16
N TRP A 302 -22.40 4.34 23.07
CA TRP A 302 -21.84 3.00 22.85
C TRP A 302 -22.86 1.90 23.15
N GLY A 303 -22.78 0.82 22.38
CA GLY A 303 -23.45 -0.44 22.65
C GLY A 303 -22.56 -1.62 22.29
N SER A 304 -23.01 -2.83 22.62
CA SER A 304 -22.28 -4.08 22.33
C SER A 304 -23.23 -5.19 21.94
N MET A 305 -22.74 -6.14 21.16
CA MET A 305 -23.43 -7.35 20.75
C MET A 305 -22.54 -8.57 21.03
N VAL A 306 -23.03 -9.51 21.84
CA VAL A 306 -22.36 -10.80 22.04
C VAL A 306 -22.49 -11.61 20.76
N THR A 307 -21.39 -12.23 20.34
CA THR A 307 -21.30 -13.03 19.12
C THR A 307 -20.80 -14.43 19.43
N THR A 308 -21.05 -15.37 18.54
CA THR A 308 -20.55 -16.74 18.68
C THR A 308 -19.87 -17.21 17.40
N PHE A 309 -18.99 -18.20 17.49
CA PHE A 309 -18.28 -18.76 16.35
C PHE A 309 -18.92 -20.06 15.90
N LYS A 310 -19.36 -20.12 14.63
CA LYS A 310 -19.90 -21.32 14.00
C LYS A 310 -18.78 -22.13 13.37
N ARG A 311 -18.42 -23.22 14.03
CA ARG A 311 -17.34 -24.11 13.61
C ARG A 311 -17.72 -24.98 12.40
N LYS A 312 -16.76 -25.24 11.52
CA LYS A 312 -16.80 -26.06 10.30
C LYS A 312 -15.64 -27.06 10.27
N ASP A 313 -15.66 -28.04 11.16
CA ASP A 313 -14.66 -29.11 11.11
C ASP A 313 -14.78 -29.95 9.82
N PRO A 314 -13.66 -30.43 9.25
CA PRO A 314 -12.27 -30.34 9.74
C PRO A 314 -11.52 -29.07 9.29
N GLN A 315 -12.15 -28.18 8.51
CA GLN A 315 -11.47 -27.03 7.89
C GLN A 315 -10.94 -26.02 8.92
N ASP A 316 -11.70 -25.79 9.99
CA ASP A 316 -11.30 -24.88 11.07
C ASP A 316 -10.13 -25.43 11.89
N ALA A 317 -10.09 -26.75 12.11
CA ALA A 317 -8.95 -27.41 12.74
C ALA A 317 -7.67 -27.24 11.92
N LYS A 318 -7.75 -27.37 10.58
CA LYS A 318 -6.63 -27.07 9.68
C LYS A 318 -6.18 -25.60 9.76
N GLY A 319 -7.12 -24.69 10.00
CA GLY A 319 -6.85 -23.27 10.26
C GLY A 319 -6.23 -22.97 11.63
N GLY A 320 -6.02 -23.97 12.48
CA GLY A 320 -5.47 -23.81 13.82
C GLY A 320 -6.51 -23.46 14.90
N ILE A 321 -7.82 -23.51 14.59
CA ILE A 321 -8.87 -23.23 15.56
C ILE A 321 -9.20 -24.52 16.34
N LYS A 322 -9.06 -24.51 17.66
CA LYS A 322 -9.32 -25.67 18.52
C LYS A 322 -10.82 -25.80 18.87
N PRO A 323 -11.35 -27.03 19.07
CA PRO A 323 -12.73 -27.22 19.49
C PRO A 323 -13.05 -26.45 20.78
N GLY A 324 -14.20 -25.80 20.84
CA GLY A 324 -14.64 -25.02 22.01
C GLY A 324 -13.88 -23.72 22.27
N THR A 325 -12.96 -23.31 21.39
CA THR A 325 -12.17 -22.07 21.58
C THR A 325 -12.60 -20.97 20.62
N TRP A 326 -12.47 -19.73 21.09
CA TRP A 326 -12.58 -18.55 20.26
C TRP A 326 -11.39 -18.45 19.27
N PRO A 327 -11.58 -18.08 17.99
CA PRO A 327 -10.52 -18.10 16.99
C PRO A 327 -9.35 -17.13 17.22
N TYR A 328 -9.55 -16.04 17.98
CA TYR A 328 -8.49 -15.08 18.29
C TYR A 328 -7.97 -15.27 19.71
N PRO A 329 -6.77 -15.86 19.90
CA PRO A 329 -6.18 -16.08 21.21
C PRO A 329 -6.10 -14.80 22.05
N LYS A 330 -6.39 -14.95 23.35
CA LYS A 330 -6.46 -13.87 24.35
C LYS A 330 -7.50 -12.78 24.04
N ASP A 331 -8.47 -13.07 23.17
CA ASP A 331 -9.56 -12.18 22.81
C ASP A 331 -9.07 -10.79 22.34
N GLN A 332 -7.96 -10.77 21.60
CA GLN A 332 -7.32 -9.56 21.12
C GLN A 332 -7.03 -9.64 19.63
N LEU A 333 -7.27 -8.54 18.92
CA LEU A 333 -6.87 -8.33 17.55
C LEU A 333 -6.55 -6.85 17.34
N THR A 334 -5.38 -6.57 16.79
CA THR A 334 -4.98 -5.23 16.30
C THR A 334 -4.49 -5.36 14.87
N ASP A 335 -4.41 -4.23 14.18
CA ASP A 335 -3.78 -4.11 12.87
C ASP A 335 -4.40 -5.03 11.80
N SER A 336 -5.66 -5.43 12.01
CA SER A 336 -6.48 -6.14 11.02
C SER A 336 -7.13 -5.13 10.07
N THR A 337 -7.67 -5.60 8.95
CA THR A 337 -8.56 -4.77 8.11
C THR A 337 -10.00 -5.29 8.18
N GLN A 338 -10.97 -4.39 8.06
CA GLN A 338 -12.39 -4.69 8.25
C GLN A 338 -13.24 -4.04 7.16
N GLN A 339 -14.18 -4.81 6.59
CA GLN A 339 -15.11 -4.35 5.55
C GLN A 339 -16.53 -4.77 5.88
N LEU A 340 -17.51 -3.89 5.63
CA LEU A 340 -18.92 -4.18 5.83
C LEU A 340 -19.65 -4.27 4.49
N VAL A 341 -20.23 -5.43 4.18
CA VAL A 341 -20.99 -5.65 2.95
C VAL A 341 -22.27 -6.41 3.26
N GLY A 342 -23.42 -5.85 2.90
CA GLY A 342 -24.73 -6.52 3.02
C GLY A 342 -25.04 -7.03 4.43
N GLY A 343 -24.76 -6.22 5.46
CA GLY A 343 -24.95 -6.60 6.87
C GLY A 343 -23.96 -7.66 7.38
N LYS A 344 -22.86 -7.91 6.65
CA LYS A 344 -21.80 -8.83 7.04
C LYS A 344 -20.47 -8.10 7.24
N LEU A 345 -19.86 -8.28 8.40
CA LEU A 345 -18.56 -7.70 8.74
C LEU A 345 -17.45 -8.71 8.45
N TYR A 346 -16.60 -8.41 7.48
CA TYR A 346 -15.45 -9.19 7.07
C TYR A 346 -14.20 -8.67 7.78
N VAL A 347 -13.36 -9.57 8.29
CA VAL A 347 -12.14 -9.24 9.03
C VAL A 347 -10.99 -10.10 8.52
N PHE A 348 -9.90 -9.46 8.12
CA PHE A 348 -8.71 -10.13 7.60
C PHE A 348 -7.45 -9.71 8.35
N GLY A 349 -6.62 -10.71 8.67
CA GLY A 349 -5.24 -10.53 9.14
C GLY A 349 -5.14 -9.84 10.49
N GLY A 350 -4.03 -9.14 10.71
CA GLY A 350 -3.71 -8.49 11.98
C GLY A 350 -2.92 -9.38 12.94
N THR A 351 -2.71 -8.85 14.14
CA THR A 351 -1.90 -9.43 15.21
C THR A 351 -2.81 -9.71 16.41
N HIS A 352 -2.64 -10.86 17.05
CA HIS A 352 -3.38 -11.24 18.26
C HIS A 352 -2.44 -11.64 19.39
N GLY A 353 -2.98 -11.94 20.57
CA GLY A 353 -2.19 -12.06 21.79
C GLY A 353 -1.16 -13.21 21.87
N THR A 354 -1.00 -14.01 20.82
CA THR A 354 -0.03 -15.12 20.75
C THR A 354 0.81 -15.11 19.48
N THR A 355 0.71 -14.07 18.66
CA THR A 355 1.59 -13.93 17.50
C THR A 355 1.93 -12.49 17.23
N SER A 356 3.20 -12.23 16.99
CA SER A 356 3.74 -10.93 16.58
C SER A 356 3.77 -10.81 15.06
N ILE A 357 4.04 -11.93 14.36
CA ILE A 357 4.26 -11.97 12.91
C ILE A 357 3.06 -11.49 12.09
N GLY A 358 1.86 -11.62 12.66
CA GLY A 358 0.57 -11.45 11.99
C GLY A 358 -0.06 -12.79 11.61
N CYS A 359 -1.36 -12.77 11.32
CA CYS A 359 -2.11 -13.91 10.82
C CYS A 359 -2.70 -13.60 9.44
N ASN A 360 -3.24 -14.60 8.75
CA ASN A 360 -4.05 -14.42 7.54
C ASN A 360 -5.48 -14.93 7.75
N LEU A 361 -5.91 -15.07 9.00
CA LEU A 361 -7.25 -15.51 9.33
C LEU A 361 -8.28 -14.57 8.69
N PHE A 362 -9.15 -15.12 7.86
CA PHE A 362 -10.23 -14.39 7.22
C PHE A 362 -11.57 -14.88 7.75
N MET A 363 -12.35 -13.98 8.34
CA MET A 363 -13.62 -14.30 8.98
C MET A 363 -14.72 -13.36 8.52
N VAL A 364 -15.96 -13.82 8.64
CA VAL A 364 -17.16 -13.02 8.41
C VAL A 364 -18.12 -13.18 9.57
N LEU A 365 -18.66 -12.07 10.05
CA LEU A 365 -19.79 -12.00 10.98
C LEU A 365 -21.05 -11.66 10.23
N ASP A 366 -22.07 -12.49 10.36
CA ASP A 366 -23.43 -12.08 10.03
C ASP A 366 -23.98 -11.24 11.18
N LEU A 367 -24.19 -9.93 10.97
CA LEU A 367 -24.66 -9.02 12.02
C LEU A 367 -26.10 -9.32 12.47
N LYS A 368 -26.92 -9.94 11.62
CA LYS A 368 -28.29 -10.30 11.95
C LYS A 368 -28.31 -11.51 12.89
N THR A 369 -27.47 -12.50 12.64
CA THR A 369 -27.45 -13.73 13.46
C THR A 369 -26.38 -13.72 14.55
N ALA A 370 -25.51 -12.71 14.59
CA ALA A 370 -24.36 -12.62 15.48
C ALA A 370 -23.41 -13.85 15.42
N HIS A 371 -23.32 -14.49 14.25
CA HIS A 371 -22.49 -15.67 14.03
C HIS A 371 -21.28 -15.36 13.16
N TRP A 372 -20.11 -15.66 13.70
CA TRP A 372 -18.86 -15.67 12.97
C TRP A 372 -18.68 -16.99 12.22
N THR A 373 -18.08 -16.91 11.05
CA THR A 373 -17.67 -18.04 10.24
C THR A 373 -16.30 -17.76 9.68
N ARG A 374 -15.43 -18.77 9.70
CA ARG A 374 -14.14 -18.70 9.02
C ARG A 374 -14.32 -18.93 7.52
N LEU A 375 -13.60 -18.12 6.73
CA LEU A 375 -13.57 -18.18 5.28
C LEU A 375 -12.27 -18.80 4.77
N SER A 376 -11.11 -18.39 5.29
CA SER A 376 -9.78 -18.89 4.87
C SER A 376 -8.67 -18.60 5.89
N GLY A 377 -7.42 -18.94 5.54
CA GLY A 377 -6.19 -18.53 6.24
C GLY A 377 -5.79 -19.43 7.41
N SER A 378 -5.14 -18.92 8.43
CA SER A 378 -4.88 -19.61 9.70
C SER A 378 -4.66 -18.62 10.84
N VAL A 379 -4.89 -19.09 12.07
CA VAL A 379 -4.62 -18.31 13.30
C VAL A 379 -3.13 -18.05 13.42
N MET A 380 -2.30 -19.07 13.19
CA MET A 380 -0.84 -18.98 13.21
C MET A 380 -0.28 -19.40 11.84
N PRO A 381 0.81 -18.79 11.35
CA PRO A 381 1.46 -19.29 10.15
C PRO A 381 2.07 -20.68 10.39
N GLY A 382 1.84 -21.59 9.44
CA GLY A 382 2.44 -22.91 9.44
C GLY A 382 3.90 -22.89 8.95
N LYS A 383 4.53 -24.07 8.93
CA LYS A 383 5.88 -24.24 8.35
C LYS A 383 5.94 -23.88 6.86
N HIS A 384 4.84 -24.08 6.15
CA HIS A 384 4.73 -23.88 4.71
C HIS A 384 3.73 -22.76 4.43
N GLY A 385 3.90 -22.10 3.28
CA GLY A 385 2.96 -21.10 2.79
C GLY A 385 1.63 -21.71 2.34
N ASP A 386 0.75 -20.86 1.83
CA ASP A 386 -0.48 -21.25 1.15
C ASP A 386 -0.64 -20.37 -0.09
N TYR A 387 -0.59 -20.97 -1.28
CA TYR A 387 -0.75 -20.22 -2.52
C TYR A 387 -2.21 -19.90 -2.84
N ALA A 388 -3.18 -20.49 -2.13
CA ALA A 388 -4.61 -20.26 -2.36
C ALA A 388 -5.19 -19.11 -1.51
N SER A 389 -4.38 -18.49 -0.65
CA SER A 389 -4.81 -17.36 0.18
C SER A 389 -3.68 -16.37 0.43
N PRO A 390 -4.00 -15.11 0.78
CA PRO A 390 -2.97 -14.13 1.11
C PRO A 390 -2.15 -14.58 2.33
N GLY A 391 -0.84 -14.27 2.31
CA GLY A 391 0.07 -14.59 3.42
C GLY A 391 -0.25 -13.85 4.73
N PRO A 392 0.28 -14.34 5.87
CA PRO A 392 0.05 -13.77 7.21
C PRO A 392 0.61 -12.36 7.34
N ARG A 393 -0.23 -11.39 7.71
CA ARG A 393 0.18 -9.99 7.75
C ARG A 393 -0.62 -9.14 8.71
N LYS A 394 0.03 -8.10 9.22
CA LYS A 394 -0.60 -6.97 9.89
C LYS A 394 -0.66 -5.75 8.97
N THR A 395 -1.52 -4.81 9.33
CA THR A 395 -1.81 -3.56 8.63
C THR A 395 -2.09 -3.69 7.12
N PRO A 396 -2.82 -4.74 6.66
CA PRO A 396 -3.19 -4.83 5.26
C PRO A 396 -4.16 -3.70 4.89
N SER A 397 -4.13 -3.31 3.62
CA SER A 397 -5.12 -2.41 3.04
C SER A 397 -6.22 -3.24 2.38
N SER A 398 -7.48 -2.90 2.61
CA SER A 398 -8.59 -3.56 1.92
C SER A 398 -9.69 -2.58 1.54
N TRP A 399 -10.48 -2.93 0.54
CA TRP A 399 -11.67 -2.18 0.19
C TRP A 399 -12.67 -3.05 -0.54
N VAL A 400 -13.88 -2.54 -0.67
CA VAL A 400 -14.96 -3.12 -1.46
C VAL A 400 -15.18 -2.20 -2.66
N ASP A 401 -15.36 -2.76 -3.85
CA ASP A 401 -15.66 -1.97 -5.04
C ASP A 401 -17.13 -1.51 -5.07
N LYS A 402 -17.51 -0.82 -6.15
CA LYS A 402 -18.88 -0.28 -6.31
C LYS A 402 -19.95 -1.37 -6.32
N ASP A 403 -19.63 -2.50 -6.94
CA ASP A 403 -20.58 -3.61 -7.14
C ASP A 403 -20.76 -4.42 -5.86
N ARG A 404 -19.83 -4.25 -4.90
CA ARG A 404 -19.83 -4.90 -3.60
C ARG A 404 -19.86 -6.42 -3.71
N ASP A 405 -19.29 -6.96 -4.78
CA ASP A 405 -19.16 -8.39 -5.03
C ASP A 405 -17.77 -8.91 -4.63
N ARG A 406 -16.80 -8.01 -4.46
CA ARG A 406 -15.41 -8.33 -4.15
C ARG A 406 -14.83 -7.49 -3.02
N ILE A 407 -13.96 -8.14 -2.24
CA ILE A 407 -13.11 -7.48 -1.25
C ILE A 407 -11.67 -7.55 -1.77
N PHE A 408 -11.10 -6.40 -2.11
CA PHE A 408 -9.71 -6.29 -2.51
C PHE A 408 -8.80 -6.21 -1.28
N LEU A 409 -7.61 -6.78 -1.39
CA LEU A 409 -6.59 -6.81 -0.34
C LEU A 409 -5.21 -6.59 -0.95
N ILE A 410 -4.46 -5.62 -0.44
CA ILE A 410 -3.09 -5.34 -0.88
C ILE A 410 -2.24 -4.96 0.35
N PHE A 411 -0.92 -5.11 0.22
CA PHE A 411 0.04 -4.58 1.19
C PHE A 411 -0.09 -5.18 2.59
N GLY A 412 0.52 -4.50 3.56
CA GLY A 412 0.75 -4.98 4.92
C GLY A 412 2.13 -5.60 5.05
N GLU A 413 2.46 -6.01 6.27
CA GLU A 413 3.73 -6.66 6.55
C GLU A 413 3.60 -7.92 7.40
N CYS A 414 4.56 -8.80 7.21
CA CYS A 414 4.88 -9.88 8.13
C CYS A 414 5.93 -9.35 9.13
N ASP A 415 5.58 -9.24 10.41
CA ASP A 415 6.46 -8.67 11.45
C ASP A 415 7.45 -9.72 11.97
N ARG A 416 8.41 -10.06 11.11
CA ARG A 416 9.40 -11.08 11.41
C ARG A 416 10.38 -10.63 12.49
N MET A 417 10.59 -9.32 12.67
CA MET A 417 11.39 -8.80 13.77
C MET A 417 10.71 -9.07 15.12
N GLY A 418 9.42 -8.75 15.24
CA GLY A 418 8.61 -9.07 16.42
C GLY A 418 8.55 -10.58 16.68
N ALA A 419 8.44 -11.38 15.62
CA ALA A 419 8.47 -12.84 15.71
C ALA A 419 9.81 -13.36 16.25
N ARG A 420 10.95 -12.84 15.78
CA ARG A 420 12.29 -13.18 16.27
C ARG A 420 12.43 -12.88 17.77
N LEU A 421 12.01 -11.69 18.18
CA LEU A 421 12.07 -11.25 19.58
C LEU A 421 11.19 -12.11 20.50
N SER A 422 10.10 -12.66 19.97
CA SER A 422 9.16 -13.51 20.71
C SER A 422 9.44 -15.01 20.57
N GLY A 423 10.49 -15.41 19.86
CA GLY A 423 10.82 -16.81 19.59
C GLY A 423 9.79 -17.54 18.72
N GLU A 424 9.02 -16.81 17.90
CA GLU A 424 8.05 -17.37 16.98
C GLU A 424 8.71 -17.89 15.69
N LEU A 425 8.00 -18.78 15.00
CA LEU A 425 8.41 -19.27 13.68
C LEU A 425 8.55 -18.11 12.68
N HIS A 426 9.48 -18.24 11.73
CA HIS A 426 9.76 -17.27 10.65
C HIS A 426 10.34 -15.93 11.09
N GLY A 427 10.78 -15.81 12.35
CA GLY A 427 11.51 -14.66 12.85
C GLY A 427 12.76 -14.31 12.02
N ALA A 428 13.01 -13.01 11.83
CA ALA A 428 14.16 -12.47 11.10
C ALA A 428 14.53 -11.07 11.61
N ASP A 429 15.56 -10.47 11.02
CA ASP A 429 16.10 -9.16 11.44
C ASP A 429 15.32 -7.96 10.90
N CYS A 430 14.52 -8.15 9.85
CA CYS A 430 13.65 -7.16 9.24
C CYS A 430 12.23 -7.73 9.04
N GLY A 431 11.22 -6.85 8.99
CA GLY A 431 9.88 -7.22 8.54
C GLY A 431 9.86 -7.51 7.03
N TYR A 432 8.77 -8.08 6.53
CA TYR A 432 8.59 -8.29 5.09
C TYR A 432 7.34 -7.57 4.60
N ALA A 433 7.50 -6.61 3.69
CA ALA A 433 6.40 -5.90 3.05
C ALA A 433 5.86 -6.74 1.89
N TYR A 434 4.55 -6.99 1.86
CA TYR A 434 3.97 -7.81 0.80
C TYR A 434 3.84 -7.05 -0.52
N ASP A 435 4.21 -7.73 -1.62
CA ASP A 435 4.10 -7.27 -3.00
C ASP A 435 3.02 -8.02 -3.80
N ASP A 436 2.00 -8.52 -3.10
CA ASP A 436 0.87 -9.19 -3.70
C ASP A 436 -0.40 -8.34 -3.64
N PHE A 437 -1.31 -8.66 -4.56
CA PHE A 437 -2.62 -8.05 -4.66
C PHE A 437 -3.65 -9.16 -4.85
N TRP A 438 -4.73 -9.10 -4.08
CA TRP A 438 -5.73 -10.15 -4.01
C TRP A 438 -7.14 -9.55 -4.06
N SER A 439 -8.09 -10.36 -4.51
CA SER A 439 -9.52 -10.12 -4.30
C SER A 439 -10.20 -11.37 -3.77
N TRP A 440 -11.18 -11.17 -2.90
CA TRP A 440 -12.10 -12.22 -2.46
C TRP A 440 -13.43 -12.02 -3.15
N SER A 441 -13.85 -12.98 -3.98
CA SER A 441 -15.20 -12.99 -4.53
C SER A 441 -16.18 -13.45 -3.47
N ILE A 442 -17.12 -12.56 -3.08
CA ILE A 442 -18.15 -12.86 -2.07
C ILE A 442 -19.06 -13.98 -2.55
N ALA A 443 -19.47 -13.94 -3.82
CA ALA A 443 -20.33 -14.96 -4.42
C ALA A 443 -19.61 -16.31 -4.59
N ALA A 444 -18.37 -16.31 -5.09
CA ALA A 444 -17.63 -17.55 -5.31
C ALA A 444 -16.98 -18.13 -4.04
N GLY A 445 -16.86 -17.33 -2.97
CA GLY A 445 -16.28 -17.75 -1.70
C GLY A 445 -14.82 -18.18 -1.81
N ARG A 446 -14.03 -17.48 -2.63
CA ARG A 446 -12.60 -17.78 -2.85
C ARG A 446 -11.77 -16.55 -3.12
N TRP A 447 -10.48 -16.65 -2.78
CA TRP A 447 -9.47 -15.69 -3.16
C TRP A 447 -9.06 -15.86 -4.63
N GLN A 448 -8.68 -14.75 -5.23
CA GLN A 448 -8.06 -14.65 -6.54
C GLN A 448 -6.89 -13.68 -6.43
N ARG A 449 -5.74 -14.03 -6.99
CA ARG A 449 -4.61 -13.12 -7.07
C ARG A 449 -4.79 -12.19 -8.25
N GLU A 450 -4.62 -10.90 -8.04
CA GLU A 450 -4.81 -9.86 -9.05
C GLU A 450 -3.47 -9.36 -9.59
N ARG A 451 -3.46 -8.96 -10.87
CA ARG A 451 -2.29 -8.32 -11.49
C ARG A 451 -2.06 -6.92 -10.94
N MET A 452 -0.79 -6.51 -10.87
CA MET A 452 -0.41 -5.13 -10.57
C MET A 452 -0.09 -4.35 -11.85
N ASP A 453 -1.03 -4.32 -12.78
CA ASP A 453 -0.85 -3.63 -14.06
C ASP A 453 -0.89 -2.09 -13.88
N GLY A 454 0.02 -1.39 -14.58
CA GLY A 454 0.13 0.07 -14.56
C GLY A 454 1.22 0.60 -13.63
N ASN A 455 1.07 1.85 -13.17
CA ASN A 455 2.04 2.50 -12.28
C ASN A 455 1.68 2.22 -10.82
N ALA A 456 1.86 0.98 -10.40
CA ALA A 456 1.53 0.51 -9.05
C ALA A 456 2.51 1.02 -7.98
N PRO A 457 2.04 1.26 -6.74
CA PRO A 457 2.91 1.54 -5.60
C PRO A 457 3.83 0.35 -5.30
N CYS A 458 5.03 0.63 -4.83
CA CYS A 458 5.92 -0.42 -4.31
C CYS A 458 5.35 -1.04 -3.01
N PRO A 459 5.82 -2.24 -2.63
CA PRO A 459 5.42 -2.93 -1.39
C PRO A 459 5.64 -2.07 -0.16
N ARG A 460 4.68 -2.10 0.76
CA ARG A 460 4.63 -1.23 1.93
C ARG A 460 3.60 -1.72 2.94
N SER A 461 3.63 -1.11 4.12
CA SER A 461 2.84 -1.40 5.31
C SER A 461 2.29 -0.10 5.88
N GLU A 462 1.29 -0.20 6.76
CA GLU A 462 0.72 0.96 7.48
C GLU A 462 0.26 2.09 6.55
N VAL A 463 -0.25 1.70 5.39
CA VAL A 463 -0.65 2.60 4.31
C VAL A 463 -2.02 3.18 4.63
N ALA A 464 -2.23 4.45 4.27
CA ALA A 464 -3.56 5.02 4.29
C ALA A 464 -4.30 4.59 3.00
N TYR A 465 -5.52 4.08 3.12
CA TYR A 465 -6.32 3.64 1.98
C TYR A 465 -7.79 4.02 2.15
N VAL A 466 -8.50 4.20 1.03
CA VAL A 466 -9.96 4.34 1.03
C VAL A 466 -10.52 4.03 -0.37
N TYR A 467 -11.73 3.46 -0.44
CA TYR A 467 -12.50 3.46 -1.69
C TYR A 467 -13.37 4.70 -1.77
N ASN A 468 -13.25 5.45 -2.86
CA ASN A 468 -14.06 6.61 -3.11
C ASN A 468 -15.22 6.24 -4.06
N PRO A 469 -16.47 6.17 -3.55
CA PRO A 469 -17.61 5.71 -4.35
C PRO A 469 -18.02 6.70 -5.44
N VAL A 470 -17.68 7.99 -5.31
CA VAL A 470 -17.97 9.00 -6.34
C VAL A 470 -16.98 8.91 -7.50
N LEU A 471 -15.72 8.62 -7.19
CA LEU A 471 -14.68 8.41 -8.20
C LEU A 471 -14.69 7.00 -8.79
N GLU A 472 -15.38 6.06 -8.13
CA GLU A 472 -15.33 4.62 -8.34
C GLU A 472 -13.89 4.05 -8.30
N LYS A 473 -13.04 4.60 -7.43
CA LYS A 473 -11.61 4.26 -7.36
C LYS A 473 -11.14 4.05 -5.94
N ALA A 474 -10.24 3.08 -5.75
CA ALA A 474 -9.48 2.99 -4.52
C ALA A 474 -8.32 3.98 -4.56
N ILE A 475 -8.00 4.59 -3.42
CA ILE A 475 -6.94 5.56 -3.24
C ILE A 475 -6.00 5.02 -2.18
N VAL A 476 -4.70 5.09 -2.45
CA VAL A 476 -3.63 4.63 -1.57
C VAL A 476 -2.64 5.76 -1.37
N TRP A 477 -2.21 5.98 -0.13
CA TRP A 477 -1.28 7.04 0.22
C TRP A 477 -0.29 6.66 1.32
N GLY A 478 0.97 7.04 1.11
CA GLY A 478 2.01 6.97 2.14
C GLY A 478 2.33 5.54 2.59
N GLY A 479 2.54 5.36 3.90
CA GLY A 479 2.99 4.11 4.50
C GLY A 479 4.51 4.02 4.61
N TYR A 480 5.01 2.83 4.95
CA TYR A 480 6.45 2.57 5.01
C TYR A 480 6.80 1.14 4.57
N ASN A 481 8.04 0.90 4.17
CA ASN A 481 8.56 -0.42 3.86
C ASN A 481 9.64 -0.80 4.89
N PRO A 482 9.47 -1.88 5.68
CA PRO A 482 10.40 -2.31 6.73
C PRO A 482 11.70 -2.97 6.23
N ASP A 483 11.85 -3.21 4.93
CA ASP A 483 13.01 -3.91 4.34
C ASP A 483 13.68 -3.11 3.19
N LEU A 484 13.19 -1.89 2.90
CA LEU A 484 13.80 -1.02 1.90
C LEU A 484 14.57 0.10 2.58
N PRO A 485 15.91 0.12 2.53
CA PRO A 485 16.67 1.14 3.25
C PRO A 485 16.57 2.53 2.61
N THR A 486 16.88 3.56 3.39
CA THR A 486 17.07 4.93 2.91
C THR A 486 18.41 5.48 3.41
N TYR A 487 19.22 6.02 2.49
CA TYR A 487 20.51 6.64 2.78
C TYR A 487 20.44 8.17 2.81
N PHE A 488 21.09 8.77 3.80
CA PHE A 488 21.31 10.21 3.91
C PHE A 488 22.81 10.51 4.00
N TYR A 489 23.49 10.54 2.85
CA TYR A 489 24.94 10.74 2.79
C TYR A 489 25.40 12.04 3.47
N ASP A 490 24.66 13.14 3.28
CA ASP A 490 24.98 14.44 3.90
C ASP A 490 25.06 14.37 5.44
N HIS A 491 24.43 13.35 6.04
CA HIS A 491 24.37 13.16 7.50
C HIS A 491 25.03 11.85 7.95
N GLY A 492 25.63 11.08 7.03
CA GLY A 492 26.18 9.75 7.32
C GLY A 492 25.18 8.76 7.93
N ALA A 493 23.89 8.93 7.63
CA ALA A 493 22.82 8.11 8.22
C ALA A 493 22.25 7.09 7.24
N ASN A 494 21.89 5.91 7.75
CA ASN A 494 21.22 4.84 7.03
C ASN A 494 20.08 4.30 7.90
N PHE A 495 18.90 4.18 7.31
CA PHE A 495 17.75 3.55 7.96
C PHE A 495 17.37 2.30 7.20
N GLY A 496 17.11 1.19 7.91
CA GLY A 496 16.66 -0.07 7.32
C GLY A 496 15.22 -0.04 6.81
N PHE A 497 14.61 1.14 6.65
CA PHE A 497 13.23 1.31 6.22
C PHE A 497 13.07 2.60 5.40
N SER A 498 11.98 2.67 4.64
CA SER A 498 11.63 3.82 3.80
C SER A 498 10.20 4.28 4.08
N TYR A 499 9.99 5.58 4.26
CA TYR A 499 8.64 6.16 4.33
C TYR A 499 8.21 6.73 3.00
N TYR A 500 6.91 6.67 2.74
CA TYR A 500 6.30 7.17 1.52
C TYR A 500 5.33 8.33 1.81
N ALA A 501 5.09 9.14 0.79
CA ALA A 501 4.06 10.18 0.74
C ALA A 501 3.46 10.34 -0.67
N ASP A 502 3.74 9.39 -1.55
CA ASP A 502 3.16 9.29 -2.88
C ASP A 502 1.70 8.83 -2.80
N THR A 503 0.95 9.16 -3.84
CA THR A 503 -0.50 8.93 -3.92
C THR A 503 -0.78 8.10 -5.18
N PHE A 504 -1.63 7.09 -5.07
CA PHE A 504 -2.03 6.24 -6.18
C PHE A 504 -3.55 6.05 -6.20
N ILE A 505 -4.08 5.81 -7.39
CA ILE A 505 -5.45 5.37 -7.60
C ILE A 505 -5.46 4.02 -8.30
N TYR A 506 -6.44 3.20 -7.94
CA TYR A 506 -6.75 1.93 -8.59
C TYR A 506 -8.17 1.94 -9.13
N ASP A 507 -8.31 1.58 -10.39
CA ASP A 507 -9.58 1.43 -11.10
C ASP A 507 -9.90 -0.04 -11.34
N SER A 508 -10.86 -0.59 -10.59
CA SER A 508 -11.28 -1.98 -10.75
C SER A 508 -12.04 -2.23 -12.05
N SER A 509 -12.73 -1.21 -12.60
CA SER A 509 -13.51 -1.35 -13.84
C SER A 509 -12.62 -1.54 -15.07
N ALA A 510 -11.41 -0.97 -15.03
CA ALA A 510 -10.40 -1.17 -16.05
C ALA A 510 -9.97 -2.64 -16.15
N SER A 511 -10.08 -3.43 -15.07
CA SER A 511 -9.71 -4.83 -15.07
C SER A 511 -10.75 -5.72 -15.78
N VAL A 512 -12.04 -5.50 -15.56
CA VAL A 512 -13.12 -6.46 -15.92
C VAL A 512 -13.55 -6.41 -17.39
N SER A 513 -13.41 -5.27 -18.08
CA SER A 513 -13.92 -5.18 -19.45
C SER A 513 -13.13 -6.08 -20.42
N SER A 514 -13.77 -6.62 -21.44
CA SER A 514 -13.18 -7.51 -22.46
C SER A 514 -12.89 -6.78 -23.79
N SER A 515 -11.61 -6.80 -24.19
CA SER A 515 -11.06 -6.80 -25.55
C SER A 515 -11.46 -5.82 -26.68
N SER A 516 -12.35 -4.82 -26.52
CA SER A 516 -12.86 -4.08 -27.70
C SER A 516 -12.69 -2.55 -27.75
N SER A 517 -12.23 -1.87 -26.69
CA SER A 517 -12.04 -0.41 -26.72
C SER A 517 -10.56 -0.02 -26.64
N ASN A 518 -10.09 0.73 -27.63
CA ASN A 518 -8.73 1.31 -27.68
C ASN A 518 -8.43 2.37 -26.59
N ASP A 519 -9.40 2.70 -25.73
CA ASP A 519 -9.31 3.80 -24.76
C ASP A 519 -9.17 3.30 -23.31
N ARG A 520 -8.47 2.18 -23.12
CA ARG A 520 -8.24 1.64 -21.76
C ARG A 520 -7.10 2.35 -21.09
N THR A 521 -7.36 2.85 -19.89
CA THR A 521 -6.32 3.26 -18.95
C THR A 521 -5.86 2.09 -18.12
N ALA A 522 -4.57 2.03 -17.77
CA ALA A 522 -4.06 1.05 -16.83
C ALA A 522 -4.78 1.12 -15.47
N PRO A 523 -5.01 -0.01 -14.78
CA PRO A 523 -5.71 -0.02 -13.49
C PRO A 523 -5.03 0.84 -12.43
N TRP A 524 -3.69 0.76 -12.30
CA TRP A 524 -2.93 1.60 -11.37
C TRP A 524 -2.40 2.87 -12.04
N ARG A 525 -2.69 4.01 -11.42
CA ARG A 525 -2.13 5.32 -11.81
C ARG A 525 -1.54 6.03 -10.61
N GLN A 526 -0.43 6.72 -10.82
CA GLN A 526 0.14 7.61 -9.82
C GLN A 526 -0.54 8.98 -9.89
N VAL A 527 -0.97 9.51 -8.75
CA VAL A 527 -1.40 10.90 -8.63
C VAL A 527 -0.16 11.75 -8.37
N LEU A 528 0.22 12.56 -9.35
CA LEU A 528 1.33 13.48 -9.27
C LEU A 528 0.90 14.72 -8.49
N THR A 529 1.60 15.03 -7.40
CA THR A 529 1.30 16.20 -6.54
C THR A 529 2.57 16.99 -6.32
N HIS A 530 2.53 18.32 -6.53
CA HIS A 530 3.68 19.18 -6.27
C HIS A 530 3.91 19.37 -4.77
N GLY A 531 2.84 19.68 -4.03
CA GLY A 531 2.81 19.69 -2.57
C GLY A 531 2.16 18.41 -2.01
N PHE A 532 2.64 17.93 -0.86
CA PHE A 532 2.10 16.73 -0.23
C PHE A 532 2.23 16.79 1.31
N PRO A 533 1.32 16.13 2.05
CA PRO A 533 1.48 15.88 3.48
C PRO A 533 2.80 15.13 3.68
N THR A 534 3.57 15.45 4.71
CA THR A 534 4.89 14.83 4.84
C THR A 534 4.84 13.32 5.03
N TYR A 535 5.92 12.61 4.64
CA TYR A 535 6.12 11.17 4.82
C TYR A 535 5.70 10.72 6.21
N ARG A 536 4.85 9.69 6.24
CA ARG A 536 4.34 9.09 7.47
C ARG A 536 3.63 7.77 7.18
N ALA A 537 3.54 6.97 8.22
CA ALA A 537 2.76 5.74 8.27
C ALA A 537 1.58 5.88 9.25
N GLN A 538 0.66 4.92 9.23
CA GLN A 538 -0.55 4.87 10.08
C GLN A 538 -1.42 6.15 10.02
N ALA A 539 -1.32 6.92 8.94
CA ALA A 539 -2.31 7.93 8.64
C ALA A 539 -3.59 7.24 8.17
N GLN A 540 -4.71 7.97 8.21
CA GLN A 540 -5.99 7.45 7.72
C GLN A 540 -6.46 8.30 6.55
N LEU A 541 -6.83 7.63 5.45
CA LEU A 541 -7.60 8.23 4.37
C LEU A 541 -9.07 7.97 4.64
N ILE A 542 -9.89 9.00 4.48
CA ILE A 542 -11.33 8.92 4.72
C ILE A 542 -12.04 9.64 3.60
N VAL A 543 -13.09 9.03 3.04
CA VAL A 543 -13.94 9.65 2.03
C VAL A 543 -15.24 10.11 2.70
N ASP A 544 -15.70 11.29 2.34
CA ASP A 544 -17.09 11.68 2.56
C ASP A 544 -17.95 11.03 1.46
N PRO A 545 -18.75 10.00 1.77
CA PRO A 545 -19.48 9.24 0.75
C PRO A 545 -20.50 10.10 0.00
N ASP A 546 -20.98 11.18 0.60
CA ASP A 546 -21.99 12.06 0.01
C ASP A 546 -21.37 13.04 -1.01
N THR A 547 -20.12 13.47 -0.78
CA THR A 547 -19.47 14.50 -1.61
C THR A 547 -18.30 13.99 -2.45
N GLY A 548 -17.80 12.78 -2.19
CA GLY A 548 -16.61 12.24 -2.84
C GLY A 548 -15.31 12.93 -2.40
N LYS A 549 -15.34 13.84 -1.42
CA LYS A 549 -14.11 14.48 -0.94
C LYS A 549 -13.29 13.49 -0.12
N THR A 550 -12.03 13.34 -0.50
CA THR A 550 -11.08 12.48 0.21
C THR A 550 -10.21 13.32 1.15
N TYR A 551 -10.10 12.87 2.40
CA TYR A 551 -9.35 13.53 3.46
C TYR A 551 -8.27 12.63 4.02
N LEU A 552 -7.15 13.21 4.44
CA LEU A 552 -6.09 12.55 5.17
C LEU A 552 -5.98 13.16 6.57
N TYR A 553 -5.89 12.32 7.60
CA TYR A 553 -5.65 12.75 8.98
C TYR A 553 -4.55 11.93 9.66
N GLY A 554 -3.79 12.58 10.55
CA GLY A 554 -2.91 11.92 11.52
C GLY A 554 -1.72 11.16 10.93
N GLY A 555 -1.32 10.09 11.62
CA GLY A 555 -0.17 9.25 11.30
C GLY A 555 1.09 9.64 12.07
N PHE A 556 2.19 8.95 11.81
CA PHE A 556 3.48 9.24 12.42
C PHE A 556 4.66 9.01 11.46
N ALA A 557 5.78 9.62 11.79
CA ALA A 557 7.06 9.29 11.21
C ALA A 557 8.13 9.30 12.29
N ASN A 558 9.11 8.42 12.18
CA ASN A 558 10.32 8.52 13.00
C ASN A 558 11.10 9.77 12.55
N ASN A 559 11.40 10.74 13.45
CA ASN A 559 12.07 12.00 13.06
C ASN A 559 13.45 11.78 12.42
N ASP A 560 14.02 10.59 12.56
CA ASP A 560 15.19 10.15 11.81
C ASP A 560 15.07 10.33 10.30
N TYR A 561 13.84 10.28 9.76
CA TYR A 561 13.57 10.58 8.36
C TYR A 561 13.46 12.08 8.07
N VAL A 562 13.57 12.96 9.07
CA VAL A 562 13.45 14.41 8.98
C VAL A 562 14.78 15.03 9.43
N PRO A 563 15.71 15.36 8.52
CA PRO A 563 17.12 15.70 8.82
C PRO A 563 17.35 16.92 9.73
N SER A 564 16.29 17.59 10.18
CA SER A 564 16.37 18.83 10.94
C SER A 564 16.84 18.70 12.39
N ARG A 565 16.97 17.48 12.96
CA ARG A 565 17.28 17.30 14.39
C ARG A 565 18.36 16.25 14.63
N LYS A 566 19.19 16.50 15.65
CA LYS A 566 20.23 15.57 16.15
C LYS A 566 19.66 14.40 16.97
N THR A 567 18.38 14.45 17.35
CA THR A 567 17.75 13.46 18.24
C THR A 567 16.59 12.74 17.56
N SER A 568 16.65 11.41 17.62
CA SER A 568 15.71 10.44 17.06
C SER A 568 14.42 10.36 17.90
N ILE A 569 13.46 11.26 17.68
CA ILE A 569 12.16 11.24 18.39
C ILE A 569 11.04 10.92 17.39
N SER A 570 10.21 9.91 17.60
CA SER A 570 9.04 9.70 16.73
C SER A 570 8.04 10.86 16.85
N ARG A 571 7.42 11.26 15.74
CA ARG A 571 6.45 12.35 15.69
C ARG A 571 5.12 11.88 15.13
N SER A 572 4.07 12.00 15.92
CA SER A 572 2.70 11.91 15.41
C SER A 572 2.18 13.26 14.91
N PHE A 573 1.22 13.17 14.00
CA PHE A 573 0.59 14.31 13.36
C PHE A 573 -0.89 14.42 13.72
N GLY A 574 -1.48 15.59 13.51
CA GLY A 574 -2.89 15.90 13.76
C GLY A 574 -3.40 16.96 12.79
N ASP A 575 -2.78 17.04 11.62
CA ASP A 575 -3.18 17.89 10.51
C ASP A 575 -4.23 17.19 9.65
N LEU A 576 -5.16 17.97 9.10
CA LEU A 576 -6.19 17.52 8.17
C LEU A 576 -5.87 18.04 6.78
N TRP A 577 -5.89 17.16 5.79
CA TRP A 577 -5.66 17.49 4.39
C TRP A 577 -6.80 16.99 3.53
N GLN A 578 -7.06 17.65 2.40
CA GLN A 578 -7.95 17.20 1.35
C GLN A 578 -7.14 16.83 0.11
N LEU A 579 -7.36 15.64 -0.43
CA LEU A 579 -6.87 15.25 -1.74
C LEU A 579 -7.82 15.75 -2.81
N ARG A 580 -7.27 16.38 -3.84
CA ARG A 580 -7.98 16.81 -5.06
C ARG A 580 -7.29 16.16 -6.25
N ILE A 581 -8.05 15.56 -7.15
CA ILE A 581 -7.53 14.78 -8.29
C ILE A 581 -8.15 15.31 -9.57
N ASN A 582 -7.34 15.55 -10.60
CA ASN A 582 -7.78 16.07 -11.89
C ASN A 582 -8.49 15.00 -12.73
N ILE A 583 -9.64 14.55 -12.24
CA ILE A 583 -10.63 13.67 -12.88
C ILE A 583 -12.03 14.13 -12.46
N PRO A 584 -13.09 13.78 -13.21
CA PRO A 584 -14.46 14.10 -12.83
C PRO A 584 -14.78 13.65 -11.39
N GLY A 585 -15.39 14.54 -10.60
CA GLY A 585 -15.69 14.30 -9.18
C GLY A 585 -14.50 14.44 -8.23
N GLY A 586 -13.27 14.62 -8.74
CA GLY A 586 -12.05 14.70 -7.95
C GLY A 586 -11.81 16.03 -7.24
N CYS A 587 -12.76 16.97 -7.31
CA CYS A 587 -12.71 18.28 -6.64
C CYS A 587 -11.46 19.10 -7.01
N PHE A 588 -11.00 19.03 -8.26
CA PHE A 588 -9.80 19.72 -8.72
C PHE A 588 -10.05 21.18 -9.13
N GLU A 589 -11.30 21.59 -9.18
CA GLU A 589 -11.71 22.94 -9.53
C GLU A 589 -11.09 23.97 -8.57
N GLY A 590 -10.49 25.02 -9.13
CA GLY A 590 -9.85 26.10 -8.36
C GLY A 590 -8.47 25.75 -7.77
N VAL A 591 -7.87 24.61 -8.13
CA VAL A 591 -6.46 24.32 -7.81
C VAL A 591 -5.54 25.23 -8.63
N ASN A 592 -4.65 25.97 -7.95
CA ASN A 592 -3.62 26.80 -8.59
C ASN A 592 -2.28 26.05 -8.60
N LEU A 593 -2.00 25.34 -9.70
CA LEU A 593 -0.77 24.56 -9.86
C LEU A 593 0.51 25.41 -9.86
N GLU A 594 0.46 26.65 -10.32
CA GLU A 594 1.63 27.54 -10.29
C GLU A 594 1.99 27.92 -8.85
N GLU A 595 0.98 28.23 -8.03
CA GLU A 595 1.18 28.49 -6.62
C GLU A 595 1.67 27.23 -5.87
N GLU A 596 1.11 26.05 -6.18
CA GLU A 596 1.61 24.78 -5.64
C GLU A 596 3.05 24.52 -6.05
N THR A 597 3.43 24.74 -7.31
CA THR A 597 4.82 24.60 -7.79
C THR A 597 5.75 25.54 -7.01
N ARG A 598 5.37 26.81 -6.88
CA ARG A 598 6.14 27.83 -6.15
C ARG A 598 6.31 27.46 -4.68
N THR A 599 5.27 26.92 -4.05
CA THR A 599 5.32 26.52 -2.63
C THR A 599 6.02 25.18 -2.42
N ALA A 600 5.95 24.26 -3.39
CA ALA A 600 6.66 22.99 -3.39
C ALA A 600 8.18 23.16 -3.45
N GLN A 601 8.70 24.24 -4.05
CA GLN A 601 10.14 24.58 -4.02
C GLN A 601 10.67 24.82 -2.60
N ALA A 602 9.84 25.30 -1.67
CA ALA A 602 10.21 25.39 -0.25
C ALA A 602 10.33 24.00 0.40
N GLY A 603 9.84 22.96 -0.30
CA GLY A 603 9.78 21.57 0.11
C GLY A 603 8.82 21.33 1.26
N PRO A 604 8.55 20.05 1.60
CA PRO A 604 7.89 19.69 2.84
C PRO A 604 8.78 19.98 4.09
N TRP A 605 9.86 20.74 3.94
CA TRP A 605 10.94 20.91 4.90
C TRP A 605 10.90 22.24 5.63
N GLN A 606 10.28 23.26 5.05
CA GLN A 606 9.81 24.39 5.85
C GLN A 606 8.64 23.91 6.69
N ARG A 607 8.97 23.38 7.86
CA ARG A 607 8.00 22.81 8.80
C ARG A 607 7.69 23.81 9.87
N CYS A 608 6.42 23.85 10.21
CA CYS A 608 6.01 24.53 11.40
C CYS A 608 6.68 23.81 12.56
N PHE A 609 7.50 24.52 13.33
CA PHE A 609 8.21 24.00 14.48
C PHE A 609 7.25 23.21 15.40
N THR A 610 6.09 23.82 15.64
CA THR A 610 5.04 23.31 16.52
C THR A 610 4.31 22.12 15.93
N CYS A 611 3.48 22.30 14.91
CA CYS A 611 2.61 21.23 14.41
C CYS A 611 3.29 20.29 13.41
N GLY A 612 4.40 20.70 12.82
CA GLY A 612 5.19 19.86 11.90
C GLY A 612 4.65 19.83 10.49
N SER A 613 3.51 20.49 10.26
CA SER A 613 2.98 20.65 8.92
C SER A 613 4.01 21.36 8.06
N ALA A 614 4.06 21.01 6.79
CA ALA A 614 4.93 21.68 5.84
C ALA A 614 4.17 22.72 5.01
N GLY A 615 4.85 23.79 4.64
CA GLY A 615 4.25 24.89 3.88
C GLY A 615 5.00 26.22 4.03
N PRO A 616 4.47 27.29 3.43
CA PRO A 616 5.09 28.62 3.42
C PRO A 616 4.90 29.30 4.78
N TRP A 617 5.77 28.96 5.71
CA TRP A 617 5.67 29.40 7.10
C TRP A 617 6.51 30.63 7.37
N LYS A 618 6.02 31.49 8.26
CA LYS A 618 6.77 32.68 8.66
C LYS A 618 8.00 32.24 9.43
N LYS A 619 9.18 32.70 8.98
CA LYS A 619 10.42 32.56 9.74
C LYS A 619 10.25 33.26 11.09
N CYS A 620 10.78 32.64 12.13
CA CYS A 620 10.87 33.27 13.44
C CYS A 620 11.70 34.57 13.32
N GLY A 621 11.06 35.70 13.61
CA GLY A 621 11.70 37.03 13.64
C GLY A 621 12.54 37.29 14.90
N GLY A 622 12.80 36.28 15.72
CA GLY A 622 13.64 36.39 16.91
C GLY A 622 15.13 36.27 16.62
N THR A 623 15.94 36.23 17.69
CA THR A 623 17.41 36.13 17.60
C THR A 623 17.92 34.84 16.96
N CYS A 624 17.05 33.84 16.77
CA CYS A 624 17.42 32.61 16.06
C CYS A 624 17.56 32.80 14.54
N ARG A 625 17.29 33.99 13.98
CA ARG A 625 17.44 34.33 12.55
C ARG A 625 16.70 33.36 11.61
N GLY A 626 15.47 32.97 11.99
CA GLY A 626 14.65 32.08 11.19
C GLY A 626 15.03 30.59 11.26
N LYS A 627 15.72 30.13 12.31
CA LYS A 627 15.95 28.69 12.57
C LYS A 627 14.65 27.89 12.79
N ALA A 628 13.55 28.56 13.14
CA ALA A 628 12.23 27.95 13.24
C ALA A 628 11.22 28.70 12.35
N PHE A 629 10.20 27.97 11.93
CA PHE A 629 9.10 28.50 11.14
C PHE A 629 7.77 28.17 11.82
N PHE A 630 6.75 29.01 11.64
CA PHE A 630 5.42 28.78 12.19
C PHE A 630 4.35 28.98 11.13
N CYS A 631 3.40 28.04 11.03
CA CYS A 631 2.37 28.11 10.01
C CYS A 631 1.32 29.19 10.29
N ASP A 632 1.12 29.51 11.56
CA ASP A 632 0.18 30.52 12.04
C ASP A 632 0.59 31.00 13.44
N ALA A 633 -0.16 31.97 13.97
CA ALA A 633 0.07 32.55 15.28
C ALA A 633 -0.20 31.56 16.42
N ASP A 634 -1.12 30.62 16.24
CA ASP A 634 -1.46 29.61 17.25
C ASP A 634 -0.31 28.63 17.43
N CYS A 635 0.24 28.12 16.32
CA CYS A 635 1.43 27.30 16.34
C CYS A 635 2.61 28.08 16.91
N LEU A 636 2.81 29.34 16.52
CA LEU A 636 3.83 30.19 17.13
C LEU A 636 3.67 30.21 18.65
N LYS A 637 2.45 30.46 19.15
CA LYS A 637 2.13 30.52 20.58
C LYS A 637 2.36 29.18 21.30
N GLU A 638 1.85 28.07 20.76
CA GLU A 638 1.94 26.72 21.34
C GLU A 638 3.41 26.24 21.40
N GLY A 639 4.16 26.38 20.30
CA GLY A 639 5.54 25.91 20.24
C GLY A 639 6.57 26.92 20.73
N TRP A 640 6.17 28.13 21.14
CA TRP A 640 7.10 29.20 21.50
C TRP A 640 8.03 28.79 22.64
N LYS A 641 7.49 28.11 23.66
CA LYS A 641 8.25 27.69 24.84
C LYS A 641 9.33 26.68 24.47
N GLU A 642 8.95 25.58 23.80
CA GLU A 642 9.90 24.57 23.31
C GLU A 642 10.92 25.18 22.34
N HIS A 643 10.50 26.10 21.46
CA HIS A 643 11.39 26.80 20.53
C HIS A 643 12.43 27.66 21.24
N LYS A 644 12.02 28.44 22.25
CA LYS A 644 12.92 29.27 23.05
C LYS A 644 13.97 28.43 23.77
N GLU A 645 13.55 27.32 24.39
CA GLU A 645 14.44 26.38 25.08
C GLU A 645 15.40 25.70 24.11
N MET A 646 14.89 25.17 22.98
CA MET A 646 15.67 24.42 22.00
C MET A 646 16.67 25.28 21.21
N HIS A 647 16.30 26.52 20.87
CA HIS A 647 17.10 27.38 19.99
C HIS A 647 17.70 28.61 20.68
N ALA A 648 17.55 28.73 22.00
CA ALA A 648 17.94 29.91 22.78
C ALA A 648 17.39 31.23 22.17
N CYS A 649 16.20 31.17 21.56
CA CYS A 649 15.65 32.31 20.82
C CYS A 649 15.08 33.37 21.77
N ARG A 650 15.39 34.64 21.51
CA ARG A 650 14.84 35.80 22.22
C ARG A 650 14.10 36.69 21.23
N LYS A 651 13.23 37.58 21.73
CA LYS A 651 12.64 38.64 20.89
C LYS A 651 13.80 39.49 20.37
N ALA A 652 13.90 39.70 19.07
CA ALA A 652 14.89 40.64 18.54
C ALA A 652 14.59 42.02 19.12
N ALA A 653 15.63 42.74 19.58
CA ALA A 653 15.49 44.16 19.86
C ALA A 653 15.18 44.83 18.52
N SER A 654 13.97 45.38 18.42
CA SER A 654 13.51 46.15 17.26
C SER A 654 14.26 47.46 17.17
#